data_AF-A0A349NJH6-F1
#
_entry.id   AF-A0A349NJH6-F1
#
_cell.length_a   1.000
_cell.length_b   1.000
_cell.length_c   1.000
_cell.angle_alpha   90.00
_cell.angle_beta   90.00
_cell.angle_gamma   90.00
#
_symmetry.space_group_name_H-M   'P 1'
#
loop_
_entity.id
_entity.type
_entity.pdbx_description
1 polymer ?
#
loop_
_entity_poly.entity_id
_entity_poly.type
_entity_poly.pdbx_seq_one_letter_code
_entity_poly.pdbx_strand_id
1 'polypeptide(L)'
;MSKIFRLFKEGAETFEDWHSSSAFPYNSTHLQEISDPEGDNSRNEITSIPSPFARIDIAKHAFDEVNKQGMEGTTIYHKTVSDVLDVGEIFFNYDKLSDIVEIIQWNPSRIQQLSSSASKGKRFLGEALETYLTSDKGTYNFDDKQSIYILNYKGKKARHTLDIIGATSPATLFFSSANDLSYLANEISFGTDHPFDKDYCPLFKRDFEYVKAWFVLRKAIPNFASRMPEVSKYLDNTLAKIADNDQRAELIRINGSETSQYGTINTTGNGQSFIVEVFGQAILGKVIKPVDNSDFTIVPTTEIAERPLVLPVEGSNIYKDFLYTQGAFGTEAHAPYVENNPCGKRKLPYDGRTQDYLTISDFLEDYIIRVPHKLNSEHYVNAMTFTETDNAAQGQEVTYLIPLKPKFFEFFRAEDLQNDFQDNKLGLKIDQLTGGVVVTLQIPVKGHARQKVVTYQRRYAGNADLTNNKGGIETFDFDSFVMPLVRDNDESRAFYTIGCISVKSRDYNLKFFKGNKAIDCSSDCRNLNSSEEYKSTTYTVSGTNFDYIAVSNEDGICGVIVPKFKQNLGTSAFHFSIDVGTSNTHIAYQKQGSAKIEDFHYDNGDSPISTVFVPTKRIVAGKEWPAGLAQEEGLIEADYLPVIFGEKSIYGFPTRTDLSCAHSYRPGANNIPFGLFNASMTYDKLNKKDYNDDKTNIKWESDANLLRDYISCLLLMVRNKVLLNDGNLSKTTITWFFPTSMPIKRKNLLKQVWDELFKRYITDNGTTNSLTESSAPVYYLFKSQAATTNMISIDIGGGTTDMAFAKQNKILSVSSFRFASNALFENQLAPDNLNNGIVDYFKNVILQNIEKNDPDGDGQLLNDISKMYEEDSHSNPANMASFLFSLKDNSMLKDLNKDVIDFNEILNKNEDFKIVFILFYTAILYHVAKIIKYKDYELPNIISFSGNGSRLLKVITTNMEDLADYSLMVLKDISGKTTTNKLKIVGLGSNDNPKAVTCYGGLKAQESTLDSDPEVSLRSDGLAEVDKEKGMEEVLHDENYLQMVVDGVKDFFKYALHDLPSIHKYNYDDHFGVTPQSLRIARSCVNGDIRAYLEKGISLHLTEDSEEKLSQTMFFLPIKGVLDDISTSIAESLNEIQ
;
A
#
# COMPACT_ATOMS: atom_id res chain seq x y z
N MET A 1 35.95 68.68 -66.04
CA MET A 1 36.66 69.74 -65.28
C MET A 1 36.21 69.65 -63.83
N SER A 2 37.09 69.20 -62.93
CA SER A 2 36.80 69.02 -61.51
C SER A 2 37.24 70.25 -60.72
N LYS A 3 36.31 70.83 -59.96
CA LYS A 3 36.53 71.94 -59.03
C LYS A 3 36.94 71.38 -57.65
N ILE A 4 37.92 71.98 -56.97
CA ILE A 4 38.54 71.47 -55.72
C ILE A 4 38.24 72.42 -54.52
N PHE A 5 37.91 71.88 -53.35
CA PHE A 5 37.72 72.61 -52.06
C PHE A 5 38.58 72.01 -50.93
N ARG A 6 39.69 72.66 -50.54
CA ARG A 6 40.77 72.05 -49.72
C ARG A 6 40.49 72.08 -48.19
N LEU A 7 40.92 71.04 -47.45
CA LEU A 7 40.71 70.84 -46.00
C LEU A 7 42.01 70.63 -45.16
N PHE A 8 43.22 70.90 -45.70
CA PHE A 8 44.52 70.53 -45.05
C PHE A 8 45.37 71.73 -44.58
N LYS A 9 46.33 71.49 -43.66
CA LYS A 9 46.95 72.50 -42.77
C LYS A 9 48.31 73.10 -43.18
N GLU A 10 48.92 72.84 -44.34
CA GLU A 10 50.23 73.44 -44.72
C GLU A 10 50.30 74.07 -46.14
N GLY A 11 50.77 75.34 -46.23
CA GLY A 11 51.20 76.05 -47.46
C GLY A 11 50.71 77.51 -47.59
N ALA A 12 51.58 78.44 -48.04
CA ALA A 12 51.43 79.90 -48.00
C ALA A 12 50.17 80.49 -48.68
N GLU A 13 49.54 81.45 -47.97
CA GLU A 13 48.27 82.16 -48.25
C GLU A 13 48.26 83.01 -49.55
N THR A 14 48.02 82.42 -50.72
CA THR A 14 47.89 83.23 -51.97
C THR A 14 46.75 82.84 -52.92
N PHE A 15 45.78 82.00 -52.50
CA PHE A 15 44.62 81.65 -53.35
C PHE A 15 43.30 81.74 -52.59
N GLU A 16 42.40 82.63 -53.02
CA GLU A 16 41.11 82.93 -52.37
C GLU A 16 39.87 82.35 -53.10
N ASP A 17 40.02 81.55 -54.17
CA ASP A 17 38.85 80.99 -54.88
C ASP A 17 39.17 79.73 -55.74
N TRP A 18 38.16 79.18 -56.42
CA TRP A 18 38.23 77.99 -57.28
C TRP A 18 39.33 78.08 -58.37
N HIS A 19 40.27 77.14 -58.37
CA HIS A 19 41.31 77.03 -59.40
C HIS A 19 41.26 75.70 -60.17
N SER A 20 41.75 75.74 -61.41
CA SER A 20 41.90 74.58 -62.29
C SER A 20 43.21 73.87 -61.98
N SER A 21 43.17 72.57 -61.63
CA SER A 21 44.36 71.72 -61.43
C SER A 21 44.33 70.52 -62.37
N SER A 22 45.50 70.12 -62.88
CA SER A 22 45.68 68.94 -63.73
C SER A 22 45.76 67.61 -62.94
N ALA A 23 45.75 67.66 -61.60
CA ALA A 23 45.76 66.46 -60.74
C ALA A 23 44.77 66.59 -59.56
N PHE A 24 44.16 65.47 -59.17
CA PHE A 24 43.24 65.36 -58.03
C PHE A 24 44.05 65.42 -56.72
N PRO A 25 43.79 66.37 -55.80
CA PRO A 25 44.69 66.66 -54.67
C PRO A 25 44.44 65.80 -53.42
N TYR A 26 43.38 64.99 -53.40
CA TYR A 26 43.10 64.09 -52.28
C TYR A 26 43.69 62.71 -52.59
N ASN A 27 44.69 62.32 -51.83
CA ASN A 27 45.16 60.93 -51.75
C ASN A 27 44.92 60.42 -50.31
N SER A 28 45.11 59.13 -50.09
CA SER A 28 44.90 58.46 -48.80
C SER A 28 45.65 59.13 -47.64
N THR A 29 46.82 59.72 -47.90
CA THR A 29 47.61 60.45 -46.89
C THR A 29 46.93 61.72 -46.43
N HIS A 30 46.29 62.47 -47.35
CA HIS A 30 45.57 63.69 -47.00
C HIS A 30 44.27 63.39 -46.23
N LEU A 31 43.53 62.33 -46.60
CA LEU A 31 42.30 61.94 -45.88
C LEU A 31 42.55 61.60 -44.40
N GLN A 32 43.74 61.09 -44.06
CA GLN A 32 44.14 60.78 -42.68
C GLN A 32 44.40 62.02 -41.80
N GLU A 33 44.54 63.21 -42.37
CA GLU A 33 44.76 64.46 -41.62
C GLU A 33 43.46 65.16 -41.21
N ILE A 34 42.30 64.66 -41.66
CA ILE A 34 40.98 65.20 -41.30
C ILE A 34 40.57 64.63 -39.94
N SER A 35 40.68 65.44 -38.89
CA SER A 35 40.23 65.07 -37.54
C SER A 35 38.71 65.23 -37.44
N ASP A 36 37.98 64.17 -37.06
CA ASP A 36 36.55 64.25 -36.74
C ASP A 36 36.36 64.95 -35.37
N PRO A 37 35.75 66.15 -35.31
CA PRO A 37 35.58 66.87 -34.05
C PRO A 37 34.55 66.25 -33.10
N GLU A 38 33.66 65.37 -33.58
CA GLU A 38 32.56 64.77 -32.79
C GLU A 38 32.56 63.23 -32.74
N GLY A 39 33.35 62.56 -33.59
CA GLY A 39 33.40 61.08 -33.67
C GLY A 39 33.71 60.36 -32.36
N ASP A 40 34.47 60.98 -31.45
CA ASP A 40 34.78 60.44 -30.11
C ASP A 40 33.64 60.60 -29.09
N ASN A 41 32.66 61.50 -29.31
CA ASN A 41 31.55 61.78 -28.38
C ASN A 41 30.16 61.42 -28.93
N SER A 42 30.05 60.99 -30.19
CA SER A 42 28.78 60.62 -30.81
C SER A 42 28.20 59.33 -30.21
N ARG A 43 26.95 59.40 -29.72
CA ARG A 43 26.15 58.23 -29.32
C ARG A 43 25.48 57.50 -30.50
N ASN A 44 25.53 58.07 -31.71
CA ASN A 44 24.85 57.56 -32.89
C ASN A 44 25.86 57.07 -33.94
N GLU A 45 25.54 55.97 -34.62
CA GLU A 45 26.40 55.38 -35.65
C GLU A 45 26.60 56.31 -36.86
N ILE A 46 27.74 56.16 -37.56
CA ILE A 46 28.07 56.95 -38.77
C ILE A 46 27.16 56.52 -39.92
N THR A 47 26.26 57.40 -40.37
CA THR A 47 25.16 57.09 -41.31
C THR A 47 25.43 57.46 -42.79
N SER A 48 26.65 57.91 -43.14
CA SER A 48 26.90 58.60 -44.43
C SER A 48 27.78 57.86 -45.44
N ILE A 49 27.88 56.52 -45.38
CA ILE A 49 28.58 55.72 -46.40
C ILE A 49 27.55 55.20 -47.43
N PRO A 50 27.55 55.68 -48.69
CA PRO A 50 26.59 55.26 -49.69
C PRO A 50 27.01 53.91 -50.31
N SER A 51 27.02 52.84 -49.51
CA SER A 51 27.32 51.47 -49.96
C SER A 51 26.37 50.47 -49.28
N PRO A 52 25.86 49.45 -50.00
CA PRO A 52 25.10 48.37 -49.38
C PRO A 52 25.95 47.51 -48.41
N PHE A 53 27.27 47.65 -48.44
CA PHE A 53 28.22 46.94 -47.56
C PHE A 53 28.84 47.85 -46.48
N ALA A 54 28.26 49.03 -46.22
CA ALA A 54 28.80 50.02 -45.28
C ALA A 54 29.12 49.46 -43.88
N ARG A 55 28.36 48.48 -43.39
CA ARG A 55 28.62 47.85 -42.07
C ARG A 55 29.95 47.10 -41.99
N ILE A 56 30.41 46.52 -43.10
CA ILE A 56 31.71 45.85 -43.16
C ILE A 56 32.83 46.88 -43.02
N ASP A 57 32.69 48.04 -43.67
CA ASP A 57 33.66 49.14 -43.58
C ASP A 57 33.71 49.74 -42.17
N ILE A 58 32.54 50.03 -41.58
CA ILE A 58 32.43 50.56 -40.21
C ILE A 58 33.09 49.60 -39.21
N ALA A 59 32.83 48.29 -39.31
CA ALA A 59 33.46 47.31 -38.45
C ALA A 59 34.99 47.28 -38.62
N LYS A 60 35.48 47.31 -39.87
CA LYS A 60 36.91 47.33 -40.17
C LYS A 60 37.60 48.57 -39.60
N HIS A 61 37.00 49.74 -39.78
CA HIS A 61 37.50 51.00 -39.24
C HIS A 61 37.49 51.01 -37.70
N ALA A 62 36.43 50.47 -37.07
CA ALA A 62 36.34 50.37 -35.62
C ALA A 62 37.47 49.51 -35.02
N PHE A 63 37.85 48.39 -35.66
CA PHE A 63 39.02 47.63 -35.22
C PHE A 63 40.32 48.44 -35.32
N ASP A 64 40.52 49.22 -36.38
CA ASP A 64 41.70 50.08 -36.53
C ASP A 64 41.76 51.17 -35.43
N GLU A 65 40.64 51.82 -35.13
CA GLU A 65 40.57 52.84 -34.08
C GLU A 65 40.75 52.26 -32.68
N VAL A 66 40.11 51.12 -32.35
CA VAL A 66 40.32 50.43 -31.07
C VAL A 66 41.79 49.99 -30.91
N ASN A 67 42.45 49.58 -32.00
CA ASN A 67 43.89 49.28 -31.97
C ASN A 67 44.79 50.51 -31.68
N LYS A 68 44.30 51.74 -31.90
CA LYS A 68 45.02 53.00 -31.59
C LYS A 68 44.66 53.53 -30.20
N GLN A 69 43.38 53.47 -29.83
CA GLN A 69 42.83 54.03 -28.59
C GLN A 69 43.00 53.10 -27.37
N GLY A 70 43.17 51.80 -27.59
CA GLY A 70 43.18 50.77 -26.54
C GLY A 70 41.95 49.86 -26.63
N MET A 71 42.02 48.67 -26.04
CA MET A 71 40.96 47.65 -26.19
C MET A 71 39.74 47.84 -25.27
N GLU A 72 39.83 48.71 -24.27
CA GLU A 72 38.78 48.98 -23.29
C GLU A 72 38.38 50.44 -23.36
N GLY A 73 37.08 50.72 -23.46
CA GLY A 73 36.56 52.06 -23.60
C GLY A 73 35.06 52.07 -23.88
N THR A 74 34.49 53.26 -23.95
CA THR A 74 33.04 53.49 -24.10
C THR A 74 32.67 54.20 -25.41
N THR A 75 33.63 54.35 -26.34
CA THR A 75 33.39 55.02 -27.63
C THR A 75 32.55 54.16 -28.57
N ILE A 76 32.01 54.77 -29.63
CA ILE A 76 31.25 54.06 -30.66
C ILE A 76 32.07 52.95 -31.36
N TYR A 77 33.40 53.11 -31.43
CA TYR A 77 34.30 52.09 -31.96
C TYR A 77 34.38 50.86 -31.03
N HIS A 78 34.45 51.08 -29.71
CA HIS A 78 34.42 49.98 -28.72
C HIS A 78 33.08 49.24 -28.76
N LYS A 79 31.96 49.98 -28.86
CA LYS A 79 30.64 49.39 -29.09
C LYS A 79 30.64 48.51 -30.33
N THR A 80 31.09 49.06 -31.46
CA THR A 80 31.07 48.36 -32.76
C THR A 80 31.92 47.08 -32.71
N VAL A 81 33.12 47.13 -32.12
CA VAL A 81 33.94 45.93 -31.94
C VAL A 81 33.27 44.92 -31.01
N SER A 82 32.66 45.37 -29.91
CA SER A 82 31.89 44.49 -29.02
C SER A 82 30.74 43.80 -29.76
N ASP A 83 29.93 44.55 -30.52
CA ASP A 83 28.81 44.01 -31.29
C ASP A 83 29.29 43.00 -32.37
N VAL A 84 30.47 43.23 -32.97
CA VAL A 84 31.07 42.27 -33.92
C VAL A 84 31.45 40.97 -33.20
N LEU A 85 32.03 41.08 -32.01
CA LEU A 85 32.38 39.92 -31.18
C LEU A 85 31.14 39.18 -30.69
N ASP A 86 30.05 39.89 -30.38
CA ASP A 86 28.75 39.32 -30.01
C ASP A 86 28.15 38.47 -31.13
N VAL A 87 28.17 38.97 -32.37
CA VAL A 87 27.74 38.21 -33.55
C VAL A 87 28.56 36.93 -33.70
N GLY A 88 29.88 37.03 -33.55
CA GLY A 88 30.75 35.87 -33.60
C GLY A 88 30.48 34.85 -32.48
N GLU A 89 30.11 35.33 -31.29
CA GLU A 89 29.83 34.46 -30.14
C GLU A 89 28.46 33.77 -30.27
N ILE A 90 27.50 34.42 -30.92
CA ILE A 90 26.23 33.81 -31.33
C ILE A 90 26.46 32.70 -32.36
N PHE A 91 27.34 32.90 -33.35
CA PHE A 91 27.75 31.81 -34.24
C PHE A 91 28.44 30.69 -33.46
N PHE A 92 29.39 31.03 -32.59
CA PHE A 92 30.12 30.05 -31.78
C PHE A 92 29.18 29.19 -30.92
N ASN A 93 28.12 29.78 -30.35
CA ASN A 93 27.13 29.10 -29.52
C ASN A 93 25.84 28.71 -30.28
N TYR A 94 25.87 28.64 -31.62
CA TYR A 94 24.66 28.46 -32.43
C TYR A 94 23.82 27.24 -32.03
N ASP A 95 24.45 26.12 -31.70
CA ASP A 95 23.76 24.89 -31.29
C ASP A 95 22.87 25.08 -30.05
N LYS A 96 23.19 26.02 -29.16
CA LYS A 96 22.34 26.42 -28.02
C LYS A 96 21.16 27.28 -28.45
N LEU A 97 21.38 28.13 -29.47
CA LEU A 97 20.52 29.23 -29.89
C LEU A 97 19.65 28.91 -31.11
N SER A 98 19.78 27.73 -31.73
CA SER A 98 19.12 27.34 -32.99
C SER A 98 17.59 27.45 -32.98
N ASP A 99 16.97 27.44 -31.80
CA ASP A 99 15.52 27.58 -31.62
C ASP A 99 15.05 29.03 -31.78
N ILE A 100 15.92 29.99 -31.48
CA ILE A 100 15.62 31.43 -31.49
C ILE A 100 16.43 32.21 -32.52
N VAL A 101 17.46 31.59 -33.12
CA VAL A 101 18.26 32.16 -34.21
C VAL A 101 18.29 31.19 -35.38
N GLU A 102 18.10 31.70 -36.59
CA GLU A 102 18.31 30.96 -37.83
C GLU A 102 19.42 31.59 -38.67
N ILE A 103 20.04 30.79 -39.54
CA ILE A 103 21.14 31.23 -40.41
C ILE A 103 20.66 31.20 -41.86
N ILE A 104 20.72 32.34 -42.52
CA ILE A 104 20.33 32.52 -43.92
C ILE A 104 21.60 32.67 -44.76
N GLN A 105 21.81 31.78 -45.72
CA GLN A 105 22.91 31.90 -46.67
C GLN A 105 22.56 32.84 -47.83
N TRP A 106 23.39 33.87 -48.01
CA TRP A 106 23.41 34.68 -49.20
C TRP A 106 24.62 34.33 -50.06
N ASN A 107 24.40 33.97 -51.32
CA ASN A 107 25.47 33.65 -52.27
C ASN A 107 25.53 34.73 -53.36
N PRO A 108 26.70 35.38 -53.60
CA PRO A 108 26.84 36.42 -54.61
C PRO A 108 26.41 36.00 -56.02
N SER A 109 26.46 34.70 -56.37
CA SER A 109 25.96 34.20 -57.66
C SER A 109 24.48 34.51 -57.92
N ARG A 110 23.68 34.75 -56.88
CA ARG A 110 22.28 35.17 -57.01
C ARG A 110 22.11 36.55 -57.64
N ILE A 111 23.16 37.39 -57.68
CA ILE A 111 23.12 38.70 -58.34
C ILE A 111 22.82 38.54 -59.83
N GLN A 112 23.34 37.50 -60.49
CA GLN A 112 23.02 37.24 -61.90
C GLN A 112 21.52 37.04 -62.13
N GLN A 113 20.83 36.37 -61.19
CA GLN A 113 19.38 36.20 -61.25
C GLN A 113 18.65 37.54 -61.08
N LEU A 114 19.11 38.40 -60.17
CA LEU A 114 18.57 39.75 -59.97
C LEU A 114 18.76 40.61 -61.24
N SER A 115 19.96 40.63 -61.79
CA SER A 115 20.32 41.39 -63.00
C SER A 115 19.57 40.90 -64.24
N SER A 116 19.22 39.61 -64.30
CA SER A 116 18.40 39.02 -65.38
C SER A 116 16.88 39.15 -65.17
N SER A 117 16.44 39.76 -64.06
CA SER A 117 15.01 39.82 -63.72
C SER A 117 14.21 40.71 -64.67
N ALA A 118 12.99 40.28 -65.02
CA ALA A 118 12.03 41.11 -65.76
C ALA A 118 11.58 42.36 -64.96
N SER A 119 11.75 42.35 -63.62
CA SER A 119 11.46 43.51 -62.77
C SER A 119 12.61 44.51 -62.81
N LYS A 120 12.32 45.74 -63.28
CA LYS A 120 13.28 46.84 -63.34
C LYS A 120 13.96 47.13 -61.99
N GLY A 121 13.20 47.07 -60.89
CA GLY A 121 13.74 47.28 -59.54
C GLY A 121 14.70 46.19 -59.08
N LYS A 122 14.38 44.91 -59.33
CA LYS A 122 15.28 43.79 -59.01
C LYS A 122 16.56 43.84 -59.83
N ARG A 123 16.45 44.22 -61.11
CA ARG A 123 17.61 44.41 -61.97
C ARG A 123 18.52 45.53 -61.47
N PHE A 124 17.98 46.69 -61.12
CA PHE A 124 18.77 47.80 -60.55
C PHE A 124 19.46 47.43 -59.24
N LEU A 125 18.79 46.68 -58.36
CA LEU A 125 19.42 46.17 -57.15
C LEU A 125 20.59 45.22 -57.48
N GLY A 126 20.42 44.31 -58.46
CA GLY A 126 21.47 43.43 -58.94
C GLY A 126 22.67 44.20 -59.51
N GLU A 127 22.42 45.16 -60.39
CA GLU A 127 23.45 46.04 -61.00
C GLU A 127 24.20 46.85 -59.94
N ALA A 128 23.50 47.39 -58.93
CA ALA A 128 24.11 48.13 -57.84
C ALA A 128 25.02 47.22 -56.99
N LEU A 129 24.53 46.04 -56.57
CA LEU A 129 25.33 45.09 -55.81
C LEU A 129 26.58 44.64 -56.57
N GLU A 130 26.47 44.33 -57.86
CA GLU A 130 27.62 43.98 -58.71
C GLU A 130 28.64 45.12 -58.79
N THR A 131 28.15 46.36 -58.90
CA THR A 131 29.00 47.57 -58.97
C THR A 131 29.85 47.70 -57.70
N TYR A 132 29.25 47.62 -56.52
CA TYR A 132 29.97 47.74 -55.24
C TYR A 132 30.87 46.54 -54.96
N LEU A 133 30.44 45.31 -55.28
CA LEU A 133 31.30 44.14 -55.16
C LEU A 133 32.55 44.27 -56.04
N THR A 134 32.42 44.89 -57.23
CA THR A 134 33.55 45.10 -58.15
C THR A 134 34.43 46.28 -57.73
N SER A 135 33.85 47.39 -57.27
CA SER A 135 34.64 48.57 -56.87
C SER A 135 35.49 48.28 -55.64
N ASP A 136 34.94 47.53 -54.69
CA ASP A 136 35.53 47.36 -53.35
C ASP A 136 36.22 45.99 -53.20
N LYS A 137 36.41 45.29 -54.33
CA LYS A 137 36.89 43.90 -54.38
C LYS A 137 38.20 43.64 -53.65
N GLY A 138 39.14 44.59 -53.70
CA GLY A 138 40.42 44.52 -52.99
C GLY A 138 40.36 45.02 -51.54
N THR A 139 39.42 45.89 -51.20
CA THR A 139 39.30 46.50 -49.87
C THR A 139 38.62 45.57 -48.87
N TYR A 140 37.58 44.85 -49.34
CA TYR A 140 36.77 43.93 -48.53
C TYR A 140 36.81 42.49 -49.06
N ASN A 141 37.81 42.12 -49.86
CA ASN A 141 38.00 40.74 -50.34
C ASN A 141 36.79 40.14 -51.09
N PHE A 142 36.03 40.94 -51.84
CA PHE A 142 34.87 40.44 -52.60
C PHE A 142 35.24 39.63 -53.85
N ASP A 143 36.50 39.68 -54.30
CA ASP A 143 37.00 38.92 -55.44
C ASP A 143 36.81 37.39 -55.30
N ASP A 144 36.81 36.87 -54.06
CA ASP A 144 36.65 35.44 -53.78
C ASP A 144 35.19 34.95 -53.88
N LYS A 145 34.22 35.86 -54.09
CA LYS A 145 32.78 35.57 -54.27
C LYS A 145 32.17 34.65 -53.19
N GLN A 146 32.69 34.73 -51.98
CA GLN A 146 32.25 33.91 -50.86
C GLN A 146 30.80 34.20 -50.43
N SER A 147 30.13 33.20 -49.87
CA SER A 147 28.82 33.37 -49.27
C SER A 147 28.89 34.22 -47.99
N ILE A 148 27.85 35.01 -47.75
CA ILE A 148 27.62 35.72 -46.49
C ILE A 148 26.52 34.97 -45.75
N TYR A 149 26.78 34.63 -44.49
CA TYR A 149 25.85 33.91 -43.63
C TYR A 149 25.24 34.89 -42.64
N ILE A 150 23.93 35.06 -42.70
CA ILE A 150 23.20 36.11 -41.99
C ILE A 150 22.45 35.48 -40.82
N LEU A 151 22.63 36.01 -39.62
CA LEU A 151 21.87 35.66 -38.43
C LEU A 151 20.54 36.41 -38.42
N ASN A 152 19.44 35.65 -38.37
CA ASN A 152 18.09 36.18 -38.20
C ASN A 152 17.54 35.73 -36.85
N TYR A 153 17.12 36.67 -36.01
CA TYR A 153 16.44 36.38 -34.74
C TYR A 153 14.97 36.05 -35.02
N LYS A 154 14.55 34.86 -34.59
CA LYS A 154 13.18 34.33 -34.73
C LYS A 154 12.52 34.03 -33.37
N GLY A 155 13.12 34.49 -32.27
CA GLY A 155 12.57 34.33 -30.94
C GLY A 155 11.28 35.15 -30.73
N LYS A 156 10.62 34.97 -29.58
CA LYS A 156 9.29 35.56 -29.31
C LYS A 156 9.25 37.09 -29.39
N LYS A 157 10.37 37.76 -29.12
CA LYS A 157 10.51 39.23 -29.19
C LYS A 157 11.00 39.76 -30.54
N ALA A 158 11.05 38.92 -31.59
CA ALA A 158 11.45 39.37 -32.91
C ALA A 158 10.57 40.54 -33.37
N ARG A 159 11.20 41.66 -33.73
CA ARG A 159 10.50 42.89 -34.12
C ARG A 159 9.99 42.82 -35.56
N HIS A 160 10.61 41.97 -36.38
CA HIS A 160 10.35 41.83 -37.81
C HIS A 160 10.39 40.36 -38.25
N THR A 161 9.83 40.06 -39.43
CA THR A 161 9.91 38.71 -40.04
C THR A 161 11.36 38.32 -40.39
N LEU A 162 12.19 39.31 -40.73
CA LEU A 162 13.64 39.18 -40.88
C LEU A 162 14.30 40.18 -39.93
N ASP A 163 14.48 39.78 -38.68
CA ASP A 163 15.11 40.54 -37.62
C ASP A 163 16.62 40.26 -37.61
N ILE A 164 17.31 40.87 -38.58
CA ILE A 164 18.73 40.60 -38.84
C ILE A 164 19.60 41.24 -37.75
N ILE A 165 20.39 40.40 -37.09
CA ILE A 165 21.27 40.81 -35.97
C ILE A 165 22.73 40.96 -36.39
N GLY A 166 23.18 40.20 -37.39
CA GLY A 166 24.55 40.28 -37.90
C GLY A 166 24.83 39.23 -38.96
N ALA A 167 26.06 39.19 -39.47
CA ALA A 167 26.48 38.22 -40.48
C ALA A 167 28.00 37.97 -40.47
N THR A 168 28.45 36.97 -41.22
CA THR A 168 29.87 36.76 -41.51
C THR A 168 30.43 37.87 -42.42
N SER A 169 31.73 38.16 -42.30
CA SER A 169 32.44 39.23 -42.99
C SER A 169 33.73 38.73 -43.63
N PRO A 170 33.98 39.02 -44.91
CA PRO A 170 35.27 38.82 -45.56
C PRO A 170 36.43 39.65 -44.98
N ALA A 171 36.12 40.76 -44.30
CA ALA A 171 37.10 41.76 -43.88
C ALA A 171 37.35 41.77 -42.37
N THR A 172 36.41 41.24 -41.58
CA THR A 172 36.43 41.31 -40.12
C THR A 172 35.97 40.02 -39.44
N LEU A 173 35.82 38.91 -40.18
CA LEU A 173 35.12 37.66 -39.80
C LEU A 173 33.61 37.80 -39.57
N PHE A 174 33.16 38.84 -38.86
CA PHE A 174 31.76 39.12 -38.59
C PHE A 174 31.46 40.62 -38.66
N PHE A 175 30.18 40.97 -38.77
CA PHE A 175 29.69 42.34 -38.57
C PHE A 175 28.27 42.33 -38.01
N SER A 176 27.92 43.35 -37.21
CA SER A 176 26.58 43.54 -36.67
C SER A 176 25.68 44.37 -37.60
N SER A 177 24.37 44.17 -37.46
CA SER A 177 23.36 44.99 -38.13
C SER A 177 23.40 46.46 -37.67
N ALA A 178 22.84 47.36 -38.47
CA ALA A 178 22.62 48.77 -38.09
C ALA A 178 21.35 48.98 -37.24
N ASN A 179 20.60 47.90 -36.98
CA ASN A 179 19.37 47.95 -36.18
C ASN A 179 19.67 48.19 -34.70
N ASP A 180 18.69 48.66 -33.94
CA ASP A 180 18.76 48.65 -32.47
C ASP A 180 18.61 47.21 -31.97
N LEU A 181 19.73 46.62 -31.53
CA LEU A 181 19.82 45.24 -31.02
C LEU A 181 19.76 45.16 -29.49
N SER A 182 19.64 46.28 -28.78
CA SER A 182 19.71 46.32 -27.30
C SER A 182 18.63 45.49 -26.60
N TYR A 183 17.52 45.19 -27.29
CA TYR A 183 16.46 44.33 -26.78
C TYR A 183 16.89 42.86 -26.63
N LEU A 184 17.94 42.42 -27.34
CA LEU A 184 18.47 41.06 -27.30
C LEU A 184 19.33 40.78 -26.07
N ALA A 185 19.84 41.82 -25.40
CA ALA A 185 20.61 41.68 -24.16
C ALA A 185 19.83 40.89 -23.08
N ASN A 186 18.49 40.97 -23.09
CA ASN A 186 17.63 40.22 -22.18
C ASN A 186 17.23 38.83 -22.68
N GLU A 187 17.58 38.47 -23.92
CA GLU A 187 17.15 37.23 -24.58
C GLU A 187 18.31 36.23 -24.77
N ILE A 188 19.53 36.74 -24.89
CA ILE A 188 20.75 35.94 -25.08
C ILE A 188 21.74 36.34 -23.99
N SER A 189 22.41 35.36 -23.39
CA SER A 189 23.49 35.58 -22.43
C SER A 189 24.60 34.57 -22.62
N PHE A 190 25.84 34.98 -22.35
CA PHE A 190 27.02 34.15 -22.37
C PHE A 190 27.70 34.22 -20.99
N GLY A 191 27.22 33.39 -20.07
CA GLY A 191 27.60 33.51 -18.65
C GLY A 191 26.97 34.76 -18.04
N THR A 192 27.79 35.72 -17.62
CA THR A 192 27.34 37.01 -17.08
C THR A 192 27.37 38.15 -18.11
N ASP A 193 27.83 37.89 -19.34
CA ASP A 193 27.90 38.87 -20.42
C ASP A 193 26.63 38.81 -21.29
N HIS A 194 26.15 39.98 -21.75
CA HIS A 194 24.90 40.13 -22.49
C HIS A 194 25.16 40.80 -23.85
N PRO A 195 24.93 40.11 -24.99
CA PRO A 195 25.13 40.69 -26.31
C PRO A 195 24.38 42.00 -26.53
N PHE A 196 25.06 42.97 -27.15
CA PHE A 196 24.52 44.27 -27.54
C PHE A 196 24.02 45.15 -26.38
N ASP A 197 24.51 44.92 -25.16
CA ASP A 197 24.20 45.74 -24.00
C ASP A 197 25.05 47.04 -23.96
N LYS A 198 25.14 47.68 -22.78
CA LYS A 198 25.93 48.92 -22.61
C LYS A 198 27.35 48.67 -22.09
N ASP A 199 27.66 47.44 -21.68
CA ASP A 199 28.91 47.04 -21.05
C ASP A 199 29.81 46.36 -22.08
N TYR A 200 30.41 47.16 -22.96
CA TYR A 200 31.17 46.67 -24.11
C TYR A 200 32.32 45.72 -23.71
N CYS A 201 32.22 44.47 -24.15
CA CYS A 201 33.07 43.38 -23.73
C CYS A 201 34.14 43.03 -24.79
N PRO A 202 35.43 43.38 -24.56
CA PRO A 202 36.51 43.04 -25.48
C PRO A 202 36.84 41.55 -25.44
N LEU A 203 37.47 41.04 -26.52
CA LEU A 203 37.68 39.58 -26.69
C LEU A 203 38.39 38.92 -25.51
N PHE A 204 39.42 39.55 -24.92
CA PHE A 204 40.19 38.94 -23.82
C PHE A 204 39.41 38.73 -22.51
N LYS A 205 38.20 39.29 -22.38
CA LYS A 205 37.30 39.12 -21.22
C LYS A 205 36.20 38.08 -21.45
N ARG A 206 36.06 37.55 -22.65
CA ARG A 206 35.04 36.55 -23.02
C ARG A 206 35.47 35.14 -22.66
N ASP A 207 34.58 34.17 -22.83
CA ASP A 207 34.84 32.74 -22.62
C ASP A 207 36.15 32.31 -23.31
N PHE A 208 37.06 31.66 -22.57
CA PHE A 208 38.40 31.38 -23.06
C PHE A 208 38.40 30.47 -24.31
N GLU A 209 37.45 29.54 -24.42
CA GLU A 209 37.28 28.72 -25.61
C GLU A 209 36.84 29.54 -26.83
N TYR A 210 36.04 30.58 -26.64
CA TYR A 210 35.70 31.52 -27.71
C TYR A 210 36.91 32.37 -28.11
N VAL A 211 37.71 32.85 -27.14
CA VAL A 211 38.99 33.52 -27.43
C VAL A 211 39.89 32.61 -28.25
N LYS A 212 40.07 31.36 -27.83
CA LYS A 212 40.86 30.35 -28.52
C LYS A 212 40.38 30.12 -29.95
N ALA A 213 39.06 30.08 -30.18
CA ALA A 213 38.49 29.93 -31.52
C ALA A 213 38.94 31.02 -32.50
N TRP A 214 39.04 32.30 -32.08
CA TRP A 214 39.56 33.39 -32.92
C TRP A 214 41.03 33.19 -33.30
N PHE A 215 41.86 32.69 -32.37
CA PHE A 215 43.26 32.39 -32.65
C PHE A 215 43.42 31.15 -33.56
N VAL A 216 42.57 30.14 -33.43
CA VAL A 216 42.53 28.98 -34.33
C VAL A 216 42.13 29.43 -35.74
N LEU A 217 41.08 30.26 -35.87
CA LEU A 217 40.66 30.83 -37.16
C LEU A 217 41.78 31.66 -37.81
N ARG A 218 42.52 32.46 -37.02
CA ARG A 218 43.70 33.20 -37.51
C ARG A 218 44.75 32.29 -38.15
N LYS A 219 44.94 31.08 -37.64
CA LYS A 219 45.90 30.10 -38.16
C LYS A 219 45.34 29.26 -39.30
N ALA A 220 44.04 28.97 -39.29
CA ALA A 220 43.39 28.10 -40.27
C ALA A 220 43.04 28.82 -41.58
N ILE A 221 42.64 30.10 -41.50
CA ILE A 221 42.26 30.89 -42.69
C ILE A 221 43.51 31.28 -43.50
N PRO A 222 43.59 30.93 -44.80
CA PRO A 222 44.72 31.27 -45.64
C PRO A 222 44.93 32.79 -45.77
N ASN A 223 46.16 33.24 -45.53
CA ASN A 223 46.56 34.65 -45.63
C ASN A 223 45.76 35.60 -44.71
N PHE A 224 45.33 35.13 -43.52
CA PHE A 224 44.52 35.92 -42.57
C PHE A 224 45.04 37.34 -42.33
N ALA A 225 46.33 37.48 -42.02
CA ALA A 225 46.92 38.78 -41.66
C ALA A 225 46.94 39.79 -42.81
N SER A 226 47.01 39.35 -44.07
CA SER A 226 46.91 40.25 -45.22
C SER A 226 45.47 40.54 -45.63
N ARG A 227 44.56 39.57 -45.42
CA ARG A 227 43.13 39.73 -45.73
C ARG A 227 42.39 40.60 -44.71
N MET A 228 42.79 40.52 -43.44
CA MET A 228 42.14 41.19 -42.30
C MET A 228 43.19 41.79 -41.33
N PRO A 229 43.98 42.78 -41.78
CA PRO A 229 45.12 43.29 -41.02
C PRO A 229 44.72 43.95 -39.69
N GLU A 230 43.60 44.68 -39.65
CA GLU A 230 43.08 45.36 -38.45
C GLU A 230 42.69 44.33 -37.37
N VAL A 231 42.04 43.24 -37.76
CA VAL A 231 41.70 42.13 -36.86
C VAL A 231 42.94 41.37 -36.40
N SER A 232 43.90 41.12 -37.30
CA SER A 232 45.16 40.46 -36.91
C SER A 232 45.90 41.25 -35.84
N LYS A 233 45.95 42.58 -35.96
CA LYS A 233 46.54 43.46 -34.94
C LYS A 233 45.73 43.46 -33.64
N TYR A 234 44.41 43.40 -33.72
CA TYR A 234 43.54 43.27 -32.55
C TYR A 234 43.78 41.97 -31.78
N LEU A 235 44.02 40.85 -32.47
CA LEU A 235 44.38 39.58 -31.83
C LEU A 235 45.76 39.62 -31.18
N ASP A 236 46.74 40.32 -31.76
CA ASP A 236 48.03 40.55 -31.11
C ASP A 236 47.86 41.35 -29.80
N ASN A 237 47.02 42.39 -29.82
CA ASN A 237 46.68 43.17 -28.63
C ASN A 237 45.91 42.34 -27.59
N THR A 238 45.02 41.45 -28.03
CA THR A 238 44.27 40.51 -27.17
C THR A 238 45.26 39.59 -26.42
N LEU A 239 46.21 38.98 -27.13
CA LEU A 239 47.23 38.10 -26.53
C LEU A 239 48.04 38.81 -25.44
N ALA A 240 48.38 40.09 -25.66
CA ALA A 240 49.10 40.91 -24.70
C ALA A 240 48.28 41.20 -23.42
N LYS A 241 46.94 41.17 -23.49
CA LYS A 241 46.02 41.45 -22.37
C LYS A 241 45.63 40.22 -21.53
N ILE A 242 45.78 39.00 -22.04
CA ILE A 242 45.50 37.75 -21.27
C ILE A 242 46.44 37.68 -20.07
N ALA A 243 45.91 37.76 -18.84
CA ALA A 243 46.72 37.83 -17.62
C ALA A 243 47.30 36.46 -17.19
N ASP A 244 46.58 35.38 -17.45
CA ASP A 244 46.97 34.02 -17.10
C ASP A 244 48.08 33.50 -18.06
N ASN A 245 49.19 33.05 -17.48
CA ASN A 245 50.35 32.64 -18.25
C ASN A 245 50.14 31.31 -19.00
N ASP A 246 49.34 30.40 -18.46
CA ASP A 246 49.06 29.10 -19.07
C ASP A 246 48.12 29.28 -20.26
N GLN A 247 47.06 30.09 -20.09
CA GLN A 247 46.16 30.51 -21.16
C GLN A 247 46.93 31.21 -22.28
N ARG A 248 47.81 32.17 -21.94
CA ARG A 248 48.63 32.87 -22.95
C ARG A 248 49.56 31.91 -23.70
N ALA A 249 50.22 30.99 -22.99
CA ALA A 249 51.08 29.98 -23.60
C ALA A 249 50.31 29.01 -24.51
N GLU A 250 49.07 28.68 -24.14
CA GLU A 250 48.16 27.92 -24.99
C GLU A 250 47.87 28.67 -26.29
N LEU A 251 47.44 29.94 -26.22
CA LEU A 251 47.15 30.75 -27.41
C LEU A 251 48.33 30.89 -28.38
N ILE A 252 49.57 30.95 -27.86
CA ILE A 252 50.80 31.02 -28.68
C ILE A 252 51.06 29.70 -29.43
N ARG A 253 50.73 28.55 -28.82
CA ARG A 253 50.99 27.22 -29.38
C ARG A 253 49.92 26.75 -30.37
N ILE A 254 48.81 27.46 -30.48
CA ILE A 254 47.71 27.14 -31.39
C ILE A 254 48.22 26.95 -32.81
N ASN A 255 47.78 25.86 -33.43
CA ASN A 255 48.01 25.57 -34.84
C ASN A 255 46.67 25.39 -35.60
N GLY A 256 46.72 25.49 -36.93
CA GLY A 256 45.52 25.43 -37.78
C GLY A 256 44.80 24.07 -37.78
N SER A 257 45.42 22.97 -37.32
CA SER A 257 44.74 21.66 -37.25
C SER A 257 43.79 21.52 -36.05
N GLU A 258 43.88 22.43 -35.07
CA GLU A 258 43.00 22.43 -33.90
C GLU A 258 41.54 22.77 -34.21
N THR A 259 41.21 23.13 -35.46
CA THR A 259 39.82 23.23 -35.93
C THR A 259 39.01 21.96 -35.65
N SER A 260 39.65 20.78 -35.60
CA SER A 260 38.99 19.51 -35.29
C SER A 260 38.52 19.37 -33.83
N GLN A 261 38.94 20.27 -32.93
CA GLN A 261 38.50 20.31 -31.54
C GLN A 261 37.17 21.06 -31.37
N TYR A 262 36.72 21.75 -32.42
CA TYR A 262 35.50 22.54 -32.46
C TYR A 262 34.43 21.87 -33.33
N GLY A 263 33.17 22.21 -33.08
CA GLY A 263 32.06 21.84 -33.94
C GLY A 263 32.04 22.66 -35.23
N THR A 264 31.31 22.20 -36.22
CA THR A 264 31.01 22.96 -37.45
C THR A 264 29.55 23.32 -37.48
N ILE A 265 29.23 24.55 -37.88
CA ILE A 265 27.84 25.01 -37.98
C ILE A 265 27.24 24.50 -39.29
N ASN A 266 26.44 23.44 -39.19
CA ASN A 266 25.74 22.81 -40.30
C ASN A 266 24.27 23.22 -40.27
N THR A 267 23.78 23.82 -41.34
CA THR A 267 22.37 24.25 -41.43
C THR A 267 21.81 24.00 -42.82
N THR A 268 20.50 24.17 -42.98
CA THR A 268 19.78 23.90 -44.22
C THR A 268 19.08 25.15 -44.74
N GLY A 269 19.25 25.47 -46.02
CA GLY A 269 18.50 26.52 -46.71
C GLY A 269 18.01 26.01 -48.06
N ASN A 270 16.75 26.27 -48.40
CA ASN A 270 16.11 25.80 -49.64
C ASN A 270 16.26 24.28 -49.89
N GLY A 271 16.25 23.46 -48.82
CA GLY A 271 16.38 22.00 -48.91
C GLY A 271 17.80 21.48 -49.13
N GLN A 272 18.84 22.33 -49.11
CA GLN A 272 20.24 21.94 -49.21
C GLN A 272 21.00 22.27 -47.91
N SER A 273 21.83 21.34 -47.46
CA SER A 273 22.74 21.56 -46.33
C SER A 273 23.96 22.36 -46.76
N PHE A 274 24.36 23.32 -45.94
CA PHE A 274 25.59 24.09 -46.12
C PHE A 274 26.33 24.28 -44.80
N ILE A 275 27.64 24.54 -44.91
CA ILE A 275 28.53 24.86 -43.79
C ILE A 275 28.70 26.38 -43.77
N VAL A 276 28.63 26.98 -42.59
CA VAL A 276 28.99 28.39 -42.39
C VAL A 276 30.50 28.53 -42.47
N GLU A 277 31.01 29.37 -43.36
CA GLU A 277 32.44 29.52 -43.62
C GLU A 277 32.87 30.95 -43.95
N VAL A 278 34.17 31.21 -43.85
CA VAL A 278 34.85 32.39 -44.40
C VAL A 278 36.14 31.91 -45.08
N PHE A 279 36.34 32.29 -46.35
CA PHE A 279 37.48 31.85 -47.18
C PHE A 279 37.74 30.33 -47.22
N GLY A 280 36.70 29.49 -47.40
CA GLY A 280 36.88 28.03 -47.44
C GLY A 280 37.00 27.36 -46.07
N GLN A 281 37.09 28.14 -44.99
CA GLN A 281 37.27 27.65 -43.63
C GLN A 281 35.96 27.74 -42.86
N ALA A 282 35.50 26.60 -42.32
CA ALA A 282 34.31 26.55 -41.48
C ALA A 282 34.48 27.46 -40.25
N ILE A 283 33.43 28.25 -39.95
CA ILE A 283 33.32 28.95 -38.68
C ILE A 283 33.17 27.92 -37.56
N LEU A 284 33.97 28.10 -36.51
CA LEU A 284 34.05 27.17 -35.39
C LEU A 284 32.83 27.34 -34.49
N GLY A 285 32.19 26.23 -34.16
CA GLY A 285 31.14 26.13 -33.15
C GLY A 285 31.66 25.48 -31.87
N LYS A 286 31.04 25.80 -30.73
CA LYS A 286 31.36 25.23 -29.43
C LYS A 286 30.85 23.79 -29.37
N VAL A 287 31.73 22.84 -29.04
CA VAL A 287 31.31 21.47 -28.73
C VAL A 287 30.62 21.46 -27.36
N ILE A 288 29.29 21.31 -27.35
CA ILE A 288 28.51 21.29 -26.12
C ILE A 288 28.62 19.91 -25.46
N LYS A 289 29.13 19.88 -24.22
CA LYS A 289 29.13 18.69 -23.37
C LYS A 289 28.11 18.84 -22.24
N PRO A 290 27.52 17.73 -21.74
CA PRO A 290 26.78 17.75 -20.49
C PRO A 290 27.62 18.34 -19.37
N VAL A 291 26.97 19.09 -18.48
CA VAL A 291 27.58 19.60 -17.26
C VAL A 291 27.75 18.44 -16.29
N ASP A 292 29.00 18.17 -15.90
CA ASP A 292 29.39 17.11 -14.98
C ASP A 292 29.81 17.64 -13.58
N ASN A 293 30.05 18.94 -13.46
CA ASN A 293 30.52 19.58 -12.23
C ASN A 293 29.64 20.77 -11.79
N SER A 294 28.33 20.55 -11.65
CA SER A 294 27.41 21.57 -11.11
C SER A 294 27.19 21.39 -9.61
N ASP A 295 27.05 22.51 -8.88
CA ASP A 295 26.60 22.50 -7.49
C ASP A 295 25.11 22.09 -7.36
N PHE A 296 24.33 22.19 -8.44
CA PHE A 296 22.93 21.76 -8.49
C PHE A 296 22.73 20.27 -8.75
N THR A 297 23.81 19.50 -8.93
CA THR A 297 23.73 18.05 -9.13
C THR A 297 23.03 17.40 -7.93
N ILE A 298 21.94 16.66 -8.18
CA ILE A 298 21.17 16.00 -7.12
C ILE A 298 22.03 15.01 -6.32
N VAL A 299 21.80 14.96 -5.00
CA VAL A 299 22.41 13.99 -4.08
C VAL A 299 21.32 13.02 -3.60
N PRO A 300 21.10 11.90 -4.31
CA PRO A 300 20.07 10.92 -3.98
C PRO A 300 20.47 10.05 -2.78
N THR A 301 19.49 9.41 -2.15
CA THR A 301 19.68 8.33 -1.16
C THR A 301 19.53 6.94 -1.80
N THR A 302 19.05 6.88 -3.05
CA THR A 302 19.01 5.69 -3.91
C THR A 302 20.24 5.62 -4.82
N GLU A 303 20.54 4.44 -5.35
CA GLU A 303 21.59 4.27 -6.37
C GLU A 303 21.04 4.59 -7.76
N ILE A 304 21.55 5.65 -8.37
CA ILE A 304 21.21 6.06 -9.75
C ILE A 304 22.47 6.31 -10.58
N ALA A 305 22.39 5.98 -11.87
CA ALA A 305 23.48 6.18 -12.82
C ALA A 305 23.62 7.65 -13.26
N GLU A 306 22.50 8.30 -13.58
CA GLU A 306 22.45 9.69 -14.03
C GLU A 306 21.92 10.61 -12.94
N ARG A 307 22.64 11.70 -12.67
CA ARG A 307 22.29 12.67 -11.62
C ARG A 307 21.93 14.01 -12.28
N PRO A 308 20.64 14.25 -12.56
CA PRO A 308 20.21 15.50 -13.16
C PRO A 308 20.45 16.69 -12.21
N LEU A 309 20.38 17.89 -12.77
CA LEU A 309 20.45 19.12 -11.98
C LEU A 309 19.08 19.40 -11.35
N VAL A 310 19.04 19.85 -10.11
CA VAL A 310 17.81 20.34 -9.46
C VAL A 310 17.91 21.85 -9.40
N LEU A 311 17.05 22.55 -10.13
CA LEU A 311 17.17 24.00 -10.29
C LEU A 311 16.11 24.76 -9.49
N PRO A 312 16.46 25.89 -8.86
CA PRO A 312 15.50 26.73 -8.17
C PRO A 312 14.54 27.38 -9.17
N VAL A 313 13.30 27.62 -8.76
CA VAL A 313 12.25 28.20 -9.62
C VAL A 313 12.04 29.70 -9.41
N GLU A 314 12.80 30.29 -8.50
CA GLU A 314 12.80 31.72 -8.22
C GLU A 314 14.24 32.24 -8.21
N GLY A 315 14.47 33.37 -8.89
CA GLY A 315 15.74 34.08 -8.84
C GLY A 315 15.97 34.63 -7.44
N SER A 316 17.12 34.34 -6.84
CA SER A 316 17.42 34.76 -5.47
C SER A 316 18.91 34.89 -5.19
N ASN A 317 19.25 35.59 -4.10
CA ASN A 317 20.61 35.66 -3.58
C ASN A 317 21.10 34.35 -2.94
N ILE A 318 20.22 33.37 -2.71
CA ILE A 318 20.56 32.12 -2.01
C ILE A 318 21.49 31.26 -2.86
N TYR A 319 21.20 31.15 -4.16
CA TYR A 319 21.91 30.26 -5.08
C TYR A 319 22.87 31.00 -6.01
N LYS A 320 23.04 32.32 -5.85
CA LYS A 320 23.78 33.16 -6.81
C LYS A 320 25.22 32.70 -7.05
N ASP A 321 25.86 32.14 -6.03
CA ASP A 321 27.26 31.70 -6.03
C ASP A 321 27.41 30.21 -6.40
N PHE A 322 26.30 29.49 -6.65
CA PHE A 322 26.35 28.08 -7.06
C PHE A 322 26.96 27.98 -8.45
N LEU A 323 27.91 27.05 -8.62
CA LEU A 323 28.41 26.70 -9.94
C LEU A 323 27.31 26.02 -10.75
N TYR A 324 26.85 26.68 -11.81
CA TYR A 324 25.76 26.18 -12.65
C TYR A 324 26.28 25.34 -13.82
N THR A 325 26.85 26.00 -14.84
CA THR A 325 27.44 25.33 -16.01
C THR A 325 28.94 25.65 -16.10
N GLN A 326 29.28 26.82 -16.63
CA GLN A 326 30.66 27.33 -16.76
C GLN A 326 30.94 28.51 -15.83
N GLY A 327 29.90 29.00 -15.12
CA GLY A 327 29.97 30.12 -14.19
C GLY A 327 28.90 30.02 -13.10
N ALA A 328 28.84 31.05 -12.26
CA ALA A 328 27.89 31.15 -11.17
C ALA A 328 26.44 31.33 -11.70
N PHE A 329 25.46 30.85 -10.94
CA PHE A 329 24.04 30.90 -11.33
C PHE A 329 23.48 32.33 -11.41
N GLY A 330 23.98 33.24 -10.57
CA GLY A 330 23.51 34.62 -10.51
C GLY A 330 22.16 34.78 -9.78
N THR A 331 21.67 36.02 -9.69
CA THR A 331 20.47 36.36 -8.91
C THR A 331 19.17 36.31 -9.71
N GLU A 332 19.25 36.31 -11.04
CA GLU A 332 18.09 36.37 -11.92
C GLU A 332 17.69 35.00 -12.50
N ALA A 333 18.65 34.09 -12.64
CA ALA A 333 18.41 32.78 -13.25
C ALA A 333 17.45 31.94 -12.39
N HIS A 334 16.57 31.21 -13.07
CA HIS A 334 15.62 30.29 -12.46
C HIS A 334 15.10 29.29 -13.51
N ALA A 335 14.61 28.15 -13.05
CA ALA A 335 13.86 27.22 -13.87
C ALA A 335 12.37 27.64 -13.94
N PRO A 336 11.66 27.28 -15.03
CA PRO A 336 10.22 27.40 -15.05
C PRO A 336 9.59 26.51 -13.97
N TYR A 337 8.42 26.90 -13.44
CA TYR A 337 7.68 26.05 -12.50
C TYR A 337 7.31 24.70 -13.13
N VAL A 338 6.97 24.69 -14.42
CA VAL A 338 6.58 23.51 -15.20
C VAL A 338 7.49 23.40 -16.42
N GLU A 339 8.14 22.25 -16.58
CA GLU A 339 8.88 21.92 -17.79
C GLU A 339 8.08 20.92 -18.63
N ASN A 340 7.56 21.40 -19.77
CA ASN A 340 6.68 20.63 -20.64
C ASN A 340 7.45 19.66 -21.54
N ASN A 341 8.77 19.86 -21.73
CA ASN A 341 9.58 18.93 -22.50
C ASN A 341 9.92 17.70 -21.65
N PRO A 342 9.83 16.49 -22.24
CA PRO A 342 10.26 15.28 -21.55
C PRO A 342 11.77 15.30 -21.31
N CYS A 343 12.21 14.50 -20.34
CA CYS A 343 13.62 14.21 -20.14
C CYS A 343 14.29 13.74 -21.46
N GLY A 344 15.54 14.09 -21.66
CA GLY A 344 16.33 13.98 -22.90
C GLY A 344 16.16 15.15 -23.88
N LYS A 345 15.10 15.97 -23.74
CA LYS A 345 14.82 17.10 -24.64
C LYS A 345 14.79 18.46 -23.95
N ARG A 346 14.97 18.49 -22.63
CA ARG A 346 14.98 19.71 -21.82
C ARG A 346 16.22 20.55 -22.15
N LYS A 347 16.06 21.87 -22.17
CA LYS A 347 17.16 22.82 -22.30
C LYS A 347 17.41 23.50 -20.97
N LEU A 348 18.67 23.55 -20.54
CA LEU A 348 19.07 24.23 -19.32
C LEU A 348 18.66 25.72 -19.40
N PRO A 349 17.83 26.22 -18.47
CA PRO A 349 17.45 27.63 -18.41
C PRO A 349 18.70 28.51 -18.37
N TYR A 350 18.70 29.64 -19.09
CA TYR A 350 19.82 30.60 -19.12
C TYR A 350 21.18 30.05 -19.62
N ASP A 351 21.24 28.81 -20.14
CA ASP A 351 22.44 28.26 -20.83
C ASP A 351 22.12 27.71 -22.22
N GLY A 352 20.93 27.14 -22.42
CA GLY A 352 20.41 26.68 -23.72
C GLY A 352 20.88 25.30 -24.17
N ARG A 353 21.83 24.64 -23.48
CA ARG A 353 22.22 23.26 -23.80
C ARG A 353 21.11 22.27 -23.49
N THR A 354 21.01 21.22 -24.30
CA THR A 354 20.12 20.09 -24.01
C THR A 354 20.73 19.21 -22.92
N GLN A 355 20.09 19.20 -21.74
CA GLN A 355 20.45 18.35 -20.60
C GLN A 355 19.28 18.33 -19.62
N ASP A 356 19.08 17.18 -18.98
CA ASP A 356 18.02 17.01 -17.99
C ASP A 356 18.29 17.76 -16.70
N TYR A 357 17.22 18.41 -16.25
CA TYR A 357 17.12 19.08 -14.98
C TYR A 357 15.71 18.87 -14.41
N LEU A 358 15.57 19.02 -13.10
CA LEU A 358 14.33 18.85 -12.36
C LEU A 358 13.88 20.19 -11.78
N THR A 359 12.57 20.39 -11.75
CA THR A 359 11.88 21.55 -11.18
C THR A 359 10.84 21.11 -10.13
N ILE A 360 10.21 22.07 -9.46
CA ILE A 360 9.19 21.84 -8.43
C ILE A 360 8.06 20.91 -8.90
N SER A 361 7.58 21.07 -10.14
CA SER A 361 6.45 20.28 -10.67
C SER A 361 6.80 18.86 -11.07
N ASP A 362 8.09 18.52 -11.13
CA ASP A 362 8.52 17.13 -11.29
C ASP A 362 8.33 16.34 -9.97
N PHE A 363 8.40 17.02 -8.82
CA PHE A 363 8.30 16.39 -7.50
C PHE A 363 6.92 16.54 -6.86
N LEU A 364 6.33 17.73 -6.89
CA LEU A 364 5.08 18.01 -6.18
C LEU A 364 3.86 17.79 -7.06
N GLU A 365 2.82 17.21 -6.46
CA GLU A 365 1.50 17.08 -7.06
C GLU A 365 0.85 18.45 -7.29
N ASP A 366 0.01 18.49 -8.32
CA ASP A 366 -0.69 19.71 -8.73
C ASP A 366 -1.82 20.06 -7.73
N TYR A 367 -2.36 19.03 -7.08
CA TYR A 367 -3.33 19.11 -6.00
C TYR A 367 -2.76 18.47 -4.73
N ILE A 368 -3.16 18.97 -3.57
CA ILE A 368 -2.97 18.29 -2.29
C ILE A 368 -4.32 17.75 -1.82
N ILE A 369 -4.31 16.51 -1.34
CA ILE A 369 -5.52 15.85 -0.85
C ILE A 369 -5.73 16.21 0.62
N ARG A 370 -6.91 16.74 0.93
CA ARG A 370 -7.42 16.92 2.29
C ARG A 370 -8.35 15.76 2.63
N VAL A 371 -8.11 15.08 3.73
CA VAL A 371 -8.97 14.01 4.25
C VAL A 371 -9.63 14.50 5.54
N PRO A 372 -10.96 14.39 5.70
CA PRO A 372 -11.66 14.90 6.86
C PRO A 372 -11.47 14.00 8.10
N HIS A 373 -10.31 13.35 8.25
CA HIS A 373 -10.02 12.43 9.35
C HIS A 373 -8.62 12.70 9.92
N LYS A 374 -8.42 12.35 11.20
CA LYS A 374 -7.13 12.49 11.88
C LYS A 374 -6.19 11.37 11.49
N LEU A 375 -4.97 11.69 11.06
CA LEU A 375 -3.94 10.70 10.76
C LEU A 375 -3.51 9.93 12.00
N ASN A 376 -3.36 8.61 11.87
CA ASN A 376 -2.65 7.78 12.83
C ASN A 376 -1.13 8.01 12.71
N SER A 377 -0.64 9.10 13.31
CA SER A 377 0.77 9.50 13.23
C SER A 377 1.75 8.54 13.93
N GLU A 378 1.27 7.62 14.76
CA GLU A 378 2.10 6.54 15.33
C GLU A 378 2.55 5.57 14.23
N HIS A 379 1.64 5.24 13.31
CA HIS A 379 1.83 4.22 12.29
C HIS A 379 2.10 4.78 10.87
N TYR A 380 1.86 6.07 10.64
CA TYR A 380 2.02 6.70 9.32
C TYR A 380 2.77 8.03 9.44
N VAL A 381 3.46 8.43 8.37
CA VAL A 381 4.23 9.68 8.32
C VAL A 381 3.30 10.89 8.30
N ASN A 382 3.48 11.79 9.27
CA ASN A 382 2.79 13.08 9.32
C ASN A 382 3.74 14.20 8.85
N ALA A 383 3.37 14.89 7.78
CA ALA A 383 4.11 16.04 7.27
C ALA A 383 3.56 17.39 7.76
N MET A 384 2.42 17.41 8.48
CA MET A 384 1.81 18.65 8.98
C MET A 384 2.50 19.14 10.25
N THR A 385 2.71 20.45 10.35
CA THR A 385 3.28 21.12 11.54
C THR A 385 2.22 21.75 12.44
N PHE A 386 0.93 21.51 12.13
CA PHE A 386 -0.23 22.11 12.77
C PHE A 386 -1.36 21.09 12.87
N THR A 387 -2.36 21.39 13.69
CA THR A 387 -3.63 20.67 13.71
C THR A 387 -4.68 21.54 13.05
N GLU A 388 -5.33 21.03 12.01
CA GLU A 388 -6.49 21.68 11.40
C GLU A 388 -7.76 21.00 11.85
N THR A 389 -8.80 21.79 12.10
CA THR A 389 -10.14 21.30 12.41
C THR A 389 -11.14 21.84 11.42
N ASP A 390 -12.04 20.98 10.97
CA ASP A 390 -13.14 21.37 10.10
C ASP A 390 -14.23 22.08 10.90
N ASN A 391 -14.44 23.36 10.60
CA ASN A 391 -15.47 24.17 11.26
C ASN A 391 -16.89 23.70 10.92
N ALA A 392 -17.11 23.13 9.73
CA ALA A 392 -18.42 22.63 9.31
C ALA A 392 -18.75 21.28 9.97
N ALA A 393 -17.74 20.42 10.18
CA ALA A 393 -17.89 19.13 10.84
C ALA A 393 -17.70 19.21 12.38
N GLN A 394 -18.02 20.35 12.99
CA GLN A 394 -17.99 20.57 14.45
C GLN A 394 -16.63 20.28 15.12
N GLY A 395 -15.52 20.66 14.48
CA GLY A 395 -14.20 20.59 15.09
C GLY A 395 -13.46 19.26 14.88
N GLN A 396 -13.89 18.43 13.92
CA GLN A 396 -13.19 17.22 13.50
C GLN A 396 -11.79 17.58 12.95
N GLU A 397 -10.72 16.99 13.49
CA GLU A 397 -9.37 17.13 12.95
C GLU A 397 -9.28 16.57 11.53
N VAL A 398 -8.49 17.23 10.69
CA VAL A 398 -8.28 16.85 9.28
C VAL A 398 -6.80 16.67 8.96
N THR A 399 -6.53 15.91 7.90
CA THR A 399 -5.18 15.58 7.46
C THR A 399 -4.97 15.98 6.00
N TYR A 400 -3.75 16.42 5.67
CA TYR A 400 -3.31 16.52 4.28
C TYR A 400 -2.37 15.36 3.93
N LEU A 401 -2.66 14.63 2.85
CA LEU A 401 -1.77 13.58 2.33
C LEU A 401 -0.51 14.21 1.72
N ILE A 402 0.58 13.44 1.67
CA ILE A 402 1.86 13.91 1.12
C ILE A 402 1.73 14.09 -0.40
N PRO A 403 1.90 15.31 -0.96
CA PRO A 403 1.68 15.58 -2.38
C PRO A 403 2.95 15.36 -3.20
N LEU A 404 3.50 14.14 -3.16
CA LEU A 404 4.71 13.76 -3.91
C LEU A 404 4.39 12.85 -5.09
N LYS A 405 4.93 13.20 -6.26
CA LYS A 405 4.88 12.38 -7.48
C LYS A 405 5.83 11.17 -7.37
N PRO A 406 5.56 10.05 -8.08
CA PRO A 406 6.46 8.90 -8.15
C PRO A 406 7.91 9.24 -8.50
N LYS A 407 8.13 10.33 -9.25
CA LYS A 407 9.46 10.83 -9.64
C LYS A 407 10.37 11.09 -8.43
N PHE A 408 9.82 11.54 -7.30
CA PHE A 408 10.58 11.71 -6.06
C PHE A 408 11.25 10.39 -5.61
N PHE A 409 10.52 9.29 -5.71
CA PHE A 409 10.97 7.97 -5.26
C PHE A 409 11.97 7.29 -6.20
N GLU A 410 12.30 7.91 -7.34
CA GLU A 410 13.47 7.52 -8.14
C GLU A 410 14.79 7.88 -7.44
N PHE A 411 14.79 8.98 -6.68
CA PHE A 411 15.98 9.58 -6.06
C PHE A 411 16.06 9.35 -4.55
N PHE A 412 14.90 9.19 -3.91
CA PHE A 412 14.77 9.15 -2.46
C PHE A 412 13.90 7.97 -2.00
N ARG A 413 14.17 7.44 -0.81
CA ARG A 413 13.39 6.35 -0.22
C ARG A 413 12.19 6.92 0.54
N ALA A 414 11.10 6.18 0.63
CA ALA A 414 9.95 6.60 1.45
C ALA A 414 10.32 6.77 2.93
N GLU A 415 11.27 5.97 3.43
CA GLU A 415 11.82 6.06 4.78
C GLU A 415 12.50 7.41 5.07
N ASP A 416 13.01 8.09 4.04
CA ASP A 416 13.66 9.40 4.23
C ASP A 416 12.67 10.47 4.71
N LEU A 417 11.38 10.30 4.41
CA LEU A 417 10.29 11.19 4.83
C LEU A 417 9.89 11.01 6.30
N GLN A 418 10.38 9.98 6.99
CA GLN A 418 10.05 9.72 8.40
C GLN A 418 10.79 10.63 9.38
N ASN A 419 11.87 11.29 8.92
CA ASN A 419 12.67 12.19 9.75
C ASN A 419 11.96 13.54 9.93
N ASP A 420 12.14 14.14 11.10
CA ASP A 420 11.69 15.52 11.33
C ASP A 420 12.31 16.48 10.31
N PHE A 421 11.52 17.45 9.86
CA PHE A 421 11.99 18.48 8.95
C PHE A 421 13.13 19.27 9.57
N GLN A 422 14.30 19.26 8.93
CA GLN A 422 15.48 20.01 9.32
C GLN A 422 15.96 20.84 8.15
N ASP A 423 16.23 22.12 8.40
CA ASP A 423 16.76 23.00 7.36
C ASP A 423 18.06 22.44 6.77
N ASN A 424 18.18 22.58 5.45
CA ASN A 424 19.35 22.17 4.68
C ASN A 424 19.59 20.66 4.65
N LYS A 425 18.53 19.86 4.79
CA LYS A 425 18.50 18.41 4.59
C LYS A 425 17.27 18.01 3.77
N LEU A 426 17.23 16.77 3.30
CA LEU A 426 16.03 16.22 2.69
C LEU A 426 14.87 16.28 3.69
N GLY A 427 13.72 16.81 3.26
CA GLY A 427 12.54 16.89 4.10
C GLY A 427 11.36 17.54 3.40
N LEU A 428 10.16 17.21 3.86
CA LEU A 428 8.90 17.82 3.43
C LEU A 428 8.10 18.23 4.67
N LYS A 429 7.54 19.44 4.64
CA LYS A 429 6.58 19.89 5.64
C LYS A 429 5.41 20.63 5.03
N ILE A 430 4.29 20.61 5.73
CA ILE A 430 3.04 21.29 5.38
C ILE A 430 2.73 22.24 6.52
N ASP A 431 2.78 23.55 6.24
CA ASP A 431 2.48 24.60 7.21
C ASP A 431 1.11 25.23 6.88
N GLN A 432 0.41 25.69 7.93
CA GLN A 432 -0.89 26.35 7.80
C GLN A 432 -0.75 27.71 7.11
N LEU A 433 -1.70 28.04 6.24
CA LEU A 433 -1.82 29.37 5.65
C LEU A 433 -3.29 29.83 5.67
N THR A 434 -3.55 31.14 5.71
CA THR A 434 -4.93 31.63 5.63
C THR A 434 -5.59 31.19 4.31
N GLY A 435 -6.64 30.37 4.42
CA GLY A 435 -7.39 29.84 3.26
C GLY A 435 -6.67 28.76 2.46
N GLY A 436 -5.71 28.04 3.05
CA GLY A 436 -5.02 26.93 2.40
C GLY A 436 -3.80 26.43 3.17
N VAL A 437 -2.85 25.80 2.48
CA VAL A 437 -1.59 25.34 3.07
C VAL A 437 -0.39 25.70 2.20
N VAL A 438 0.81 25.68 2.78
CA VAL A 438 2.06 25.76 2.02
C VAL A 438 2.89 24.51 2.24
N VAL A 439 3.30 23.88 1.15
CA VAL A 439 4.20 22.72 1.17
C VAL A 439 5.60 23.23 0.92
N THR A 440 6.53 22.90 1.82
CA THR A 440 7.97 23.14 1.65
C THR A 440 8.69 21.81 1.46
N LEU A 441 9.41 21.66 0.36
CA LEU A 441 10.20 20.47 0.01
C LEU A 441 11.67 20.87 -0.19
N GLN A 442 12.59 20.21 0.52
CA GLN A 442 14.03 20.42 0.37
C GLN A 442 14.67 19.23 -0.34
N ILE A 443 15.34 19.48 -1.46
CA ILE A 443 16.01 18.45 -2.28
C ILE A 443 17.53 18.60 -2.15
N PRO A 444 18.25 17.58 -1.64
CA PRO A 444 19.71 17.62 -1.55
C PRO A 444 20.41 17.74 -2.90
N VAL A 445 21.43 18.59 -2.93
CA VAL A 445 22.33 18.80 -4.07
C VAL A 445 23.79 18.87 -3.60
N LYS A 446 24.76 18.79 -4.52
CA LYS A 446 26.20 18.89 -4.20
C LYS A 446 26.50 20.15 -3.36
N GLY A 447 25.88 21.26 -3.77
CA GLY A 447 25.72 22.52 -3.05
C GLY A 447 26.99 23.31 -2.78
N HIS A 448 26.84 24.61 -2.58
CA HIS A 448 27.93 25.55 -2.34
C HIS A 448 27.99 26.01 -0.87
N ALA A 449 29.20 26.03 -0.29
CA ALA A 449 29.42 26.43 1.10
C ALA A 449 28.48 25.72 2.09
N ARG A 450 27.64 26.47 2.83
CA ARG A 450 26.68 25.92 3.79
C ARG A 450 25.37 25.47 3.15
N GLN A 451 25.03 25.92 1.95
CA GLN A 451 23.78 25.57 1.29
C GLN A 451 23.96 24.25 0.51
N LYS A 452 23.19 23.23 0.88
CA LYS A 452 23.27 21.85 0.38
C LYS A 452 21.95 21.31 -0.15
N VAL A 453 20.92 22.16 -0.22
CA VAL A 453 19.61 21.81 -0.78
C VAL A 453 19.11 22.89 -1.73
N VAL A 454 18.23 22.51 -2.65
CA VAL A 454 17.30 23.42 -3.30
C VAL A 454 15.94 23.29 -2.60
N THR A 455 15.40 24.42 -2.14
CA THR A 455 14.11 24.49 -1.46
C THR A 455 13.02 24.90 -2.43
N TYR A 456 11.96 24.10 -2.49
CA TYR A 456 10.74 24.38 -3.21
C TYR A 456 9.61 24.72 -2.25
N GLN A 457 8.81 25.73 -2.59
CA GLN A 457 7.59 26.08 -1.88
C GLN A 457 6.43 26.20 -2.87
N ARG A 458 5.29 25.57 -2.55
CA ARG A 458 4.04 25.71 -3.31
C ARG A 458 2.90 25.98 -2.35
N ARG A 459 2.12 27.02 -2.64
CA ARG A 459 0.87 27.30 -1.93
C ARG A 459 -0.25 26.50 -2.55
N TYR A 460 -1.01 25.77 -1.74
CA TYR A 460 -2.20 25.06 -2.15
C TYR A 460 -3.44 25.78 -1.60
N ALA A 461 -4.31 26.25 -2.50
CA ALA A 461 -5.57 26.91 -2.17
C ALA A 461 -6.50 26.93 -3.38
N GLY A 462 -7.76 26.50 -3.22
CA GLY A 462 -8.74 26.49 -4.30
C GLY A 462 -8.33 25.56 -5.46
N ASN A 463 -8.35 26.07 -6.69
CA ASN A 463 -7.97 25.32 -7.90
C ASN A 463 -6.48 25.53 -8.25
N ALA A 464 -5.88 24.53 -8.90
CA ALA A 464 -4.49 24.60 -9.33
C ALA A 464 -4.28 25.64 -10.45
N ASP A 465 -3.18 26.39 -10.36
CA ASP A 465 -2.65 27.29 -11.39
C ASP A 465 -1.12 27.17 -11.38
N LEU A 466 -0.63 26.16 -12.10
CA LEU A 466 0.78 25.81 -12.14
C LEU A 466 1.65 26.87 -12.80
N THR A 467 1.06 27.72 -13.66
CA THR A 467 1.78 28.84 -14.29
C THR A 467 2.25 29.88 -13.27
N ASN A 468 1.56 29.96 -12.13
CA ASN A 468 1.88 30.84 -11.01
C ASN A 468 2.31 30.07 -9.76
N ASN A 469 2.72 28.80 -9.90
CA ASN A 469 3.11 27.92 -8.80
C ASN A 469 2.06 27.82 -7.66
N LYS A 470 0.78 27.74 -8.03
CA LYS A 470 -0.33 27.53 -7.09
C LYS A 470 -0.89 26.12 -7.29
N GLY A 471 -0.97 25.35 -6.23
CA GLY A 471 -1.63 24.05 -6.22
C GLY A 471 -3.10 24.15 -5.79
N GLY A 472 -3.88 23.14 -6.14
CA GLY A 472 -5.28 23.02 -5.73
C GLY A 472 -5.48 22.17 -4.47
N ILE A 473 -6.63 22.27 -3.81
CA ILE A 473 -7.01 21.38 -2.70
C ILE A 473 -8.21 20.56 -3.15
N GLU A 474 -8.11 19.23 -3.03
CA GLU A 474 -9.22 18.31 -3.28
C GLU A 474 -9.54 17.53 -2.00
N THR A 475 -10.83 17.29 -1.72
CA THR A 475 -11.23 16.55 -0.51
C THR A 475 -11.53 15.10 -0.84
N PHE A 476 -10.81 14.18 -0.20
CA PHE A 476 -11.10 12.74 -0.29
C PHE A 476 -11.75 12.30 1.02
N ASP A 477 -12.90 11.63 0.92
CA ASP A 477 -13.64 11.13 2.08
C ASP A 477 -13.60 9.60 2.11
N PHE A 478 -12.57 9.08 2.76
CA PHE A 478 -12.29 7.65 2.86
C PHE A 478 -11.50 7.33 4.13
N ASP A 479 -11.56 6.06 4.53
CA ASP A 479 -10.64 5.44 5.48
C ASP A 479 -9.86 4.30 4.83
N SER A 480 -8.73 3.93 5.43
CA SER A 480 -7.90 2.82 4.96
C SER A 480 -7.14 2.18 6.11
N PHE A 481 -6.74 0.92 5.96
CA PHE A 481 -5.87 0.24 6.92
C PHE A 481 -4.90 -0.71 6.21
N VAL A 482 -3.80 -1.04 6.87
CA VAL A 482 -2.84 -2.06 6.44
C VAL A 482 -2.82 -3.21 7.45
N MET A 483 -2.91 -4.45 6.96
CA MET A 483 -2.86 -5.67 7.77
C MET A 483 -1.87 -6.70 7.21
N PRO A 484 -0.78 -7.05 7.92
CA PRO A 484 -0.24 -6.40 9.11
C PRO A 484 0.77 -5.28 8.78
N LEU A 485 0.99 -4.33 9.69
CA LEU A 485 2.01 -3.27 9.52
C LEU A 485 3.42 -3.73 9.93
N VAL A 486 3.89 -4.83 9.33
CA VAL A 486 5.23 -5.40 9.60
C VAL A 486 5.84 -5.98 8.33
N ARG A 487 7.15 -5.79 8.13
CA ARG A 487 7.93 -6.41 7.06
C ARG A 487 8.42 -7.78 7.49
N ASP A 488 8.15 -8.80 6.67
CA ASP A 488 8.80 -10.10 6.80
C ASP A 488 10.28 -9.95 6.39
N ASN A 489 11.17 -10.65 7.09
CA ASN A 489 12.58 -10.72 6.69
C ASN A 489 12.76 -11.47 5.38
N ASP A 490 11.85 -12.38 5.07
CA ASP A 490 11.80 -13.06 3.79
C ASP A 490 10.71 -12.44 2.92
N GLU A 491 11.16 -11.65 1.96
CA GLU A 491 10.29 -10.86 1.12
C GLU A 491 9.34 -11.70 0.26
N SER A 492 9.74 -12.91 -0.15
CA SER A 492 8.86 -13.76 -0.97
C SER A 492 7.64 -14.27 -0.20
N ARG A 493 7.65 -14.18 1.14
CA ARG A 493 6.49 -14.51 1.99
C ARG A 493 5.63 -13.31 2.35
N ALA A 494 6.04 -12.09 2.01
CA ALA A 494 5.29 -10.89 2.35
C ALA A 494 3.83 -11.02 1.89
N PHE A 495 2.89 -10.67 2.77
CA PHE A 495 1.46 -10.79 2.53
C PHE A 495 0.74 -9.68 3.31
N TYR A 496 0.05 -8.81 2.59
CA TYR A 496 -0.67 -7.67 3.15
C TYR A 496 -2.10 -7.64 2.61
N THR A 497 -3.05 -7.43 3.51
CA THR A 497 -4.43 -7.07 3.20
C THR A 497 -4.60 -5.59 3.51
N ILE A 498 -5.09 -4.82 2.55
CA ILE A 498 -5.29 -3.37 2.67
C ILE A 498 -6.74 -3.05 2.32
N GLY A 499 -7.48 -2.41 3.22
CA GLY A 499 -8.83 -1.93 2.94
C GLY A 499 -8.82 -0.47 2.49
N CYS A 500 -9.67 -0.13 1.53
CA CYS A 500 -10.06 1.24 1.19
C CYS A 500 -11.58 1.36 1.38
N ILE A 501 -11.99 2.10 2.40
CA ILE A 501 -13.40 2.25 2.79
C ILE A 501 -13.87 3.64 2.39
N SER A 502 -14.93 3.73 1.61
CA SER A 502 -15.49 5.01 1.18
C SER A 502 -16.98 4.89 0.91
N VAL A 503 -17.69 6.01 0.81
CA VAL A 503 -19.05 6.01 0.25
C VAL A 503 -19.03 5.50 -1.21
N LYS A 504 -20.07 4.79 -1.63
CA LYS A 504 -20.15 4.18 -2.98
C LYS A 504 -20.08 5.17 -4.13
N SER A 505 -20.53 6.40 -3.91
CA SER A 505 -20.49 7.50 -4.89
C SER A 505 -19.08 8.02 -5.17
N ARG A 506 -18.08 7.57 -4.41
CA ARG A 506 -16.67 7.90 -4.60
C ARG A 506 -15.91 6.65 -5.01
N ASP A 507 -15.05 6.79 -6.01
CA ASP A 507 -14.13 5.72 -6.40
C ASP A 507 -12.68 6.17 -6.20
N TYR A 508 -12.04 5.52 -5.22
CA TYR A 508 -10.64 5.75 -4.89
C TYR A 508 -9.83 4.50 -5.23
N ASN A 509 -8.73 4.70 -5.96
CA ASN A 509 -7.82 3.64 -6.34
C ASN A 509 -6.53 3.71 -5.51
N LEU A 510 -6.13 2.57 -4.95
CA LEU A 510 -4.86 2.40 -4.26
C LEU A 510 -3.86 1.69 -5.15
N LYS A 511 -2.65 2.25 -5.25
CA LYS A 511 -1.49 1.61 -5.88
C LYS A 511 -0.34 1.51 -4.89
N PHE A 512 0.35 0.39 -4.93
CA PHE A 512 1.44 0.08 -4.00
C PHE A 512 2.78 0.16 -4.74
N PHE A 513 3.81 0.67 -4.07
CA PHE A 513 5.11 0.89 -4.69
C PHE A 513 6.25 0.37 -3.83
N LYS A 514 7.30 -0.15 -4.48
CA LYS A 514 8.62 -0.40 -3.89
C LYS A 514 9.66 0.43 -4.64
N GLY A 515 10.25 1.40 -3.96
CA GLY A 515 10.94 2.52 -4.61
C GLY A 515 10.02 3.19 -5.62
N ASN A 516 10.49 3.37 -6.86
CA ASN A 516 9.71 3.94 -7.95
C ASN A 516 8.89 2.93 -8.76
N LYS A 517 8.88 1.64 -8.38
CA LYS A 517 8.20 0.57 -9.13
C LYS A 517 6.85 0.26 -8.52
N ALA A 518 5.81 0.34 -9.33
CA ALA A 518 4.48 -0.13 -8.96
C ALA A 518 4.51 -1.66 -8.76
N ILE A 519 3.70 -2.13 -7.81
CA ILE A 519 3.55 -3.54 -7.47
C ILE A 519 2.16 -3.97 -7.92
N ASP A 520 2.10 -5.12 -8.59
CA ASP A 520 0.83 -5.74 -8.97
C ASP A 520 0.12 -6.27 -7.72
N CYS A 521 -1.19 -6.05 -7.67
CA CYS A 521 -2.05 -6.52 -6.59
C CYS A 521 -3.39 -7.02 -7.14
N SER A 522 -4.05 -7.88 -6.38
CA SER A 522 -5.44 -8.25 -6.62
C SER A 522 -6.34 -7.38 -5.76
N SER A 523 -7.56 -7.12 -6.24
CA SER A 523 -8.56 -6.36 -5.51
C SER A 523 -9.94 -6.99 -5.60
N ASP A 524 -10.68 -6.98 -4.49
CA ASP A 524 -12.07 -7.42 -4.40
C ASP A 524 -12.91 -6.35 -3.68
N CYS A 525 -14.21 -6.30 -3.93
CA CYS A 525 -15.13 -5.39 -3.24
C CYS A 525 -16.38 -6.17 -2.82
N ARG A 526 -16.45 -6.49 -1.53
CA ARG A 526 -17.44 -7.41 -0.95
C ARG A 526 -18.87 -6.96 -1.15
N ASN A 527 -19.11 -5.67 -0.93
CA ASN A 527 -20.45 -5.08 -0.85
C ASN A 527 -20.75 -4.10 -2.01
N LEU A 528 -20.08 -4.29 -3.15
CA LEU A 528 -20.22 -3.42 -4.34
C LEU A 528 -21.68 -3.23 -4.77
N ASN A 529 -22.45 -4.32 -4.78
CA ASN A 529 -23.84 -4.34 -5.25
C ASN A 529 -24.88 -4.30 -4.11
N SER A 530 -24.48 -4.00 -2.87
CA SER A 530 -25.42 -3.95 -1.74
C SER A 530 -26.19 -2.63 -1.67
N SER A 531 -27.17 -2.55 -0.76
CA SER A 531 -27.89 -1.31 -0.42
C SER A 531 -27.12 -0.38 0.53
N GLU A 532 -26.03 -0.84 1.14
CA GLU A 532 -25.22 -0.07 2.09
C GLU A 532 -24.60 1.17 1.45
N GLU A 533 -24.46 2.26 2.21
CA GLU A 533 -23.89 3.51 1.71
C GLU A 533 -22.38 3.41 1.46
N TYR A 534 -21.68 2.73 2.37
CA TYR A 534 -20.22 2.56 2.32
C TYR A 534 -19.83 1.26 1.60
N LYS A 535 -18.70 1.30 0.89
CA LYS A 535 -18.04 0.14 0.29
C LYS A 535 -16.64 -0.06 0.85
N SER A 536 -16.17 -1.30 0.88
CA SER A 536 -14.77 -1.62 1.17
C SER A 536 -14.15 -2.32 -0.03
N THR A 537 -13.15 -1.69 -0.64
CA THR A 537 -12.30 -2.33 -1.65
C THR A 537 -11.06 -2.88 -0.96
N THR A 538 -10.92 -4.21 -0.97
CA THR A 538 -9.82 -4.94 -0.37
C THR A 538 -8.74 -5.18 -1.42
N TYR A 539 -7.51 -4.77 -1.13
CA TYR A 539 -6.34 -5.06 -1.93
C TYR A 539 -5.46 -6.10 -1.24
N THR A 540 -4.88 -7.01 -2.00
CA THR A 540 -3.89 -7.97 -1.50
C THR A 540 -2.56 -7.82 -2.23
N VAL A 541 -1.52 -7.49 -1.46
CA VAL A 541 -0.14 -7.44 -1.94
C VAL A 541 0.57 -8.67 -1.39
N SER A 542 1.14 -9.50 -2.26
CA SER A 542 1.83 -10.73 -1.85
C SER A 542 3.12 -10.96 -2.62
N GLY A 543 4.08 -11.65 -2.01
CA GLY A 543 5.38 -11.98 -2.63
C GLY A 543 6.40 -10.85 -2.67
N THR A 544 6.07 -9.66 -2.17
CA THR A 544 6.98 -8.52 -2.03
C THR A 544 6.54 -7.57 -0.93
N ASN A 545 7.49 -6.88 -0.30
CA ASN A 545 7.19 -5.75 0.58
C ASN A 545 6.88 -4.50 -0.27
N PHE A 546 6.20 -3.53 0.33
CA PHE A 546 5.97 -2.21 -0.26
C PHE A 546 6.45 -1.08 0.67
N ASP A 547 6.64 0.11 0.10
CA ASP A 547 7.19 1.29 0.76
C ASP A 547 6.15 2.38 0.99
N TYR A 548 5.24 2.59 0.04
CA TYR A 548 4.17 3.58 0.16
C TYR A 548 2.92 3.21 -0.67
N ILE A 549 1.82 3.90 -0.37
CA ILE A 549 0.52 3.76 -1.04
C ILE A 549 0.23 5.08 -1.75
N ALA A 550 -0.01 5.04 -3.06
CA ALA A 550 -0.55 6.16 -3.83
C ALA A 550 -2.07 6.02 -3.90
N VAL A 551 -2.78 7.03 -3.43
CA VAL A 551 -4.25 7.15 -3.48
C VAL A 551 -4.61 8.06 -4.64
N SER A 552 -5.60 7.69 -5.44
CA SER A 552 -6.10 8.55 -6.52
C SER A 552 -7.61 8.45 -6.70
N ASN A 553 -8.22 9.51 -7.25
CA ASN A 553 -9.61 9.50 -7.72
C ASN A 553 -9.67 9.29 -9.25
N GLU A 554 -10.89 9.30 -9.81
CA GLU A 554 -11.13 9.17 -11.25
C GLU A 554 -10.50 10.28 -12.11
N ASP A 555 -10.34 11.49 -11.55
CA ASP A 555 -9.70 12.63 -12.22
C ASP A 555 -8.16 12.52 -12.26
N GLY A 556 -7.59 11.49 -11.63
CA GLY A 556 -6.15 11.27 -11.54
C GLY A 556 -5.45 12.16 -10.50
N ILE A 557 -6.20 12.88 -9.65
CA ILE A 557 -5.64 13.60 -8.50
C ILE A 557 -5.05 12.57 -7.55
N CYS A 558 -3.78 12.75 -7.18
CA CYS A 558 -3.03 11.78 -6.41
C CYS A 558 -2.39 12.37 -5.15
N GLY A 559 -2.23 11.52 -4.13
CA GLY A 559 -1.44 11.80 -2.94
C GLY A 559 -0.93 10.50 -2.33
N VAL A 560 0.07 10.61 -1.47
CA VAL A 560 0.81 9.46 -0.95
C VAL A 560 0.61 9.30 0.56
N ILE A 561 0.39 8.05 0.97
CA ILE A 561 0.44 7.58 2.36
C ILE A 561 1.71 6.77 2.53
N VAL A 562 2.51 7.09 3.55
CA VAL A 562 3.77 6.38 3.87
C VAL A 562 3.61 5.66 5.21
N PRO A 563 3.46 4.32 5.20
CA PRO A 563 3.38 3.53 6.43
C PRO A 563 4.76 3.41 7.12
N LYS A 564 4.75 3.36 8.46
CA LYS A 564 5.93 3.12 9.31
C LYS A 564 6.01 1.64 9.66
N PHE A 565 6.52 0.83 8.75
CA PHE A 565 6.64 -0.61 8.98
C PHE A 565 7.59 -0.96 10.13
N LYS A 566 7.15 -1.83 11.03
CA LYS A 566 8.06 -2.56 11.91
C LYS A 566 8.87 -3.56 11.07
N GLN A 567 10.17 -3.66 11.29
CA GLN A 567 10.96 -4.77 10.76
C GLN A 567 10.85 -5.97 11.72
N ASN A 568 10.32 -7.11 11.26
CA ASN A 568 10.33 -8.34 12.06
C ASN A 568 11.78 -8.78 12.31
N LEU A 569 12.12 -9.18 13.54
CA LEU A 569 13.48 -9.66 13.83
C LEU A 569 13.67 -11.18 13.70
N GLY A 570 12.58 -11.96 13.66
CA GLY A 570 12.63 -13.42 13.49
C GLY A 570 13.38 -14.17 14.59
N THR A 571 13.30 -13.69 15.85
CA THR A 571 14.11 -14.19 16.97
C THR A 571 13.43 -15.29 17.79
N SER A 572 12.11 -15.32 17.80
CA SER A 572 11.32 -16.19 18.69
C SER A 572 10.63 -17.32 17.94
N ALA A 573 10.50 -18.51 18.53
CA ALA A 573 9.64 -19.57 17.98
C ALA A 573 8.31 -19.61 18.73
N PHE A 574 7.24 -20.00 18.04
CA PHE A 574 5.90 -20.08 18.58
C PHE A 574 5.30 -21.47 18.32
N HIS A 575 4.54 -21.98 19.29
CA HIS A 575 3.77 -23.21 19.14
C HIS A 575 2.30 -22.84 19.32
N PHE A 576 1.46 -23.20 18.35
CA PHE A 576 0.03 -22.97 18.41
C PHE A 576 -0.71 -24.30 18.48
N SER A 577 -1.82 -24.30 19.19
CA SER A 577 -2.84 -25.34 19.15
C SER A 577 -4.14 -24.73 18.66
N ILE A 578 -4.74 -25.33 17.64
CA ILE A 578 -5.97 -24.84 17.00
C ILE A 578 -7.01 -25.95 16.99
N ASP A 579 -8.07 -25.77 17.76
CA ASP A 579 -9.24 -26.66 17.82
C ASP A 579 -10.36 -26.06 16.99
N VAL A 580 -10.45 -26.49 15.72
CA VAL A 580 -11.62 -26.25 14.87
C VAL A 580 -12.69 -27.26 15.24
N GLY A 581 -13.63 -26.87 16.10
CA GLY A 581 -14.74 -27.72 16.52
C GLY A 581 -15.89 -27.76 15.51
N THR A 582 -16.92 -28.57 15.78
CA THR A 582 -18.17 -28.55 15.00
C THR A 582 -18.86 -27.20 15.10
N SER A 583 -18.99 -26.67 16.33
CA SER A 583 -19.72 -25.44 16.63
C SER A 583 -18.80 -24.25 16.91
N ASN A 584 -17.69 -24.47 17.62
CA ASN A 584 -16.78 -23.39 18.06
C ASN A 584 -15.32 -23.73 17.81
N THR A 585 -14.55 -22.70 17.47
CA THR A 585 -13.10 -22.75 17.30
C THR A 585 -12.41 -22.12 18.50
N HIS A 586 -11.27 -22.66 18.91
CA HIS A 586 -10.39 -22.07 19.93
C HIS A 586 -8.93 -22.13 19.48
N ILE A 587 -8.15 -21.11 19.81
CA ILE A 587 -6.71 -21.05 19.55
C ILE A 587 -5.99 -20.69 20.85
N ALA A 588 -4.96 -21.46 21.17
CA ALA A 588 -4.00 -21.13 22.21
C ALA A 588 -2.57 -21.23 21.68
N TYR A 589 -1.64 -20.54 22.31
CA TYR A 589 -0.24 -20.54 21.90
C TYR A 589 0.72 -20.46 23.08
N GLN A 590 1.97 -20.83 22.79
CA GLN A 590 3.10 -20.72 23.71
C GLN A 590 4.33 -20.26 22.95
N LYS A 591 4.93 -19.16 23.42
CA LYS A 591 6.25 -18.70 22.96
C LYS A 591 7.33 -19.62 23.53
N GLN A 592 8.26 -20.09 22.68
CA GLN A 592 9.34 -20.98 23.10
C GLN A 592 10.17 -20.35 24.23
N GLY A 593 10.41 -21.10 25.31
CA GLY A 593 11.10 -20.63 26.51
C GLY A 593 10.20 -19.95 27.56
N SER A 594 8.94 -19.64 27.23
CA SER A 594 7.93 -19.25 28.22
C SER A 594 7.28 -20.48 28.83
N ALA A 595 7.06 -20.50 30.15
CA ALA A 595 6.25 -21.53 30.80
C ALA A 595 4.73 -21.28 30.67
N LYS A 596 4.34 -20.05 30.27
CA LYS A 596 2.95 -19.60 30.19
C LYS A 596 2.31 -20.03 28.87
N ILE A 597 1.16 -20.70 28.95
CA ILE A 597 0.24 -20.90 27.83
C ILE A 597 -0.75 -19.74 27.83
N GLU A 598 -1.07 -19.22 26.65
CA GLU A 598 -1.97 -18.08 26.49
C GLU A 598 -3.03 -18.40 25.44
N ASP A 599 -4.28 -18.01 25.71
CA ASP A 599 -5.30 -17.96 24.68
C ASP A 599 -4.93 -16.92 23.63
N PHE A 600 -5.31 -17.17 22.37
CA PHE A 600 -5.02 -16.24 21.29
C PHE A 600 -5.74 -14.92 21.52
N HIS A 601 -4.95 -13.85 21.59
CA HIS A 601 -5.40 -12.50 21.81
C HIS A 601 -4.44 -11.54 21.11
N TYR A 602 -4.87 -10.32 20.88
CA TYR A 602 -4.02 -9.18 20.53
C TYR A 602 -4.68 -7.90 21.03
N ASP A 603 -3.87 -6.89 21.31
CA ASP A 603 -4.34 -5.55 21.69
C ASP A 603 -3.63 -4.47 20.87
N ASN A 604 -3.74 -3.20 21.25
CA ASN A 604 -3.13 -2.10 20.50
C ASN A 604 -1.61 -2.27 20.29
N GLY A 605 -0.91 -3.03 21.13
CA GLY A 605 0.53 -3.27 20.98
C GLY A 605 0.90 -4.23 19.86
N ASP A 606 -0.02 -5.11 19.44
CA ASP A 606 0.23 -6.14 18.43
C ASP A 606 -1.00 -6.47 17.57
N SER A 607 -1.90 -5.51 17.40
CA SER A 607 -3.05 -5.58 16.52
C SER A 607 -2.59 -5.82 15.07
N PRO A 608 -3.20 -6.79 14.35
CA PRO A 608 -2.95 -6.97 12.93
C PRO A 608 -3.51 -5.83 12.08
N ILE A 609 -4.56 -5.14 12.54
CA ILE A 609 -5.16 -4.01 11.83
C ILE A 609 -4.49 -2.72 12.27
N SER A 610 -3.94 -1.98 11.30
CA SER A 610 -3.40 -0.63 11.50
C SER A 610 -4.11 0.37 10.59
N THR A 611 -5.08 1.11 11.13
CA THR A 611 -5.81 2.14 10.40
C THR A 611 -4.94 3.36 10.10
N VAL A 612 -5.07 3.91 8.89
CA VAL A 612 -4.42 5.15 8.43
C VAL A 612 -4.97 6.34 9.19
N PHE A 613 -6.28 6.35 9.46
CA PHE A 613 -6.92 7.39 10.24
C PHE A 613 -7.49 6.86 11.56
N VAL A 614 -7.70 7.75 12.52
CA VAL A 614 -8.28 7.45 13.83
C VAL A 614 -9.40 8.43 14.16
N PRO A 615 -10.40 8.02 14.99
CA PRO A 615 -11.47 8.92 15.39
C PRO A 615 -10.93 10.16 16.11
N THR A 616 -11.59 11.29 15.89
CA THR A 616 -11.32 12.51 16.65
C THR A 616 -12.04 12.44 18.00
N LYS A 617 -11.62 13.26 18.97
CA LYS A 617 -12.24 13.29 20.29
C LYS A 617 -13.08 14.54 20.45
N ARG A 618 -14.37 14.39 20.78
CA ARG A 618 -15.26 15.48 21.18
C ARG A 618 -15.56 15.42 22.68
N ILE A 619 -15.59 16.58 23.34
CA ILE A 619 -15.98 16.66 24.76
C ILE A 619 -17.45 17.05 24.84
N VAL A 620 -18.28 16.13 25.34
CA VAL A 620 -19.71 16.37 25.60
C VAL A 620 -19.94 16.24 27.10
N ALA A 621 -20.41 17.32 27.75
CA ALA A 621 -20.65 17.39 29.20
C ALA A 621 -19.44 16.93 30.07
N GLY A 622 -18.22 17.25 29.64
CA GLY A 622 -16.99 16.89 30.37
C GLY A 622 -16.49 15.46 30.15
N LYS A 623 -17.13 14.68 29.27
CA LYS A 623 -16.67 13.34 28.86
C LYS A 623 -16.20 13.35 27.41
N GLU A 624 -15.09 12.67 27.14
CA GLU A 624 -14.59 12.45 25.78
C GLU A 624 -15.40 11.36 25.08
N TRP A 625 -15.78 11.61 23.84
CA TRP A 625 -16.43 10.66 22.94
C TRP A 625 -15.69 10.64 21.61
N PRO A 626 -15.55 9.48 20.96
CA PRO A 626 -15.07 9.43 19.57
C PRO A 626 -16.04 10.19 18.65
N ALA A 627 -15.50 10.81 17.61
CA ALA A 627 -16.22 11.53 16.57
C ALA A 627 -15.61 11.21 15.19
N GLY A 628 -16.46 10.74 14.28
CA GLY A 628 -16.08 10.22 12.96
C GLY A 628 -15.80 8.70 12.98
N LEU A 629 -15.70 8.11 11.78
CA LEU A 629 -15.27 6.73 11.49
C LEU A 629 -16.13 5.56 12.01
N ALA A 630 -17.29 5.81 12.64
CA ALA A 630 -18.10 4.73 13.21
C ALA A 630 -18.62 3.72 12.17
N GLN A 631 -18.90 4.14 10.93
CA GLN A 631 -19.37 3.23 9.88
C GLN A 631 -18.22 2.39 9.33
N GLU A 632 -17.05 3.01 9.18
CA GLU A 632 -15.82 2.38 8.74
C GLU A 632 -15.32 1.35 9.76
N GLU A 633 -15.34 1.70 11.06
CA GLU A 633 -15.04 0.76 12.16
C GLU A 633 -16.00 -0.43 12.14
N GLY A 634 -17.31 -0.20 12.00
CA GLY A 634 -18.29 -1.28 11.91
C GLY A 634 -18.12 -2.19 10.68
N LEU A 635 -17.58 -1.68 9.57
CA LEU A 635 -17.20 -2.48 8.40
C LEU A 635 -15.92 -3.28 8.66
N ILE A 636 -14.92 -2.69 9.31
CA ILE A 636 -13.67 -3.38 9.68
C ILE A 636 -13.98 -4.58 10.58
N GLU A 637 -14.84 -4.39 11.58
CA GLU A 637 -15.23 -5.45 12.51
C GLU A 637 -16.02 -6.58 11.84
N ALA A 638 -16.91 -6.26 10.90
CA ALA A 638 -17.73 -7.25 10.19
C ALA A 638 -16.95 -8.05 9.13
N ASP A 639 -16.17 -7.38 8.29
CA ASP A 639 -15.59 -7.99 7.09
C ASP A 639 -14.13 -8.43 7.26
N TYR A 640 -13.43 -7.94 8.30
CA TYR A 640 -12.01 -8.19 8.53
C TYR A 640 -11.75 -8.78 9.91
N LEU A 641 -11.00 -8.07 10.75
CA LEU A 641 -10.67 -8.40 12.12
C LEU A 641 -10.88 -7.16 12.98
N PRO A 642 -11.32 -7.31 14.24
CA PRO A 642 -11.36 -6.19 15.16
C PRO A 642 -9.95 -5.75 15.55
N VAL A 643 -9.79 -4.50 16.01
CA VAL A 643 -8.51 -3.95 16.49
C VAL A 643 -8.05 -4.60 17.80
N ILE A 644 -8.99 -5.01 18.67
CA ILE A 644 -8.71 -5.68 19.94
C ILE A 644 -9.46 -7.02 19.98
N PHE A 645 -8.77 -8.08 20.35
CA PHE A 645 -9.31 -9.45 20.41
C PHE A 645 -8.81 -10.19 21.65
N GLY A 646 -9.72 -10.79 22.42
CA GLY A 646 -9.44 -11.48 23.69
C GLY A 646 -10.22 -10.87 24.86
N GLU A 647 -9.71 -11.03 26.09
CA GLU A 647 -10.43 -10.66 27.35
C GLU A 647 -10.88 -9.19 27.45
N LYS A 648 -10.24 -8.28 26.71
CA LYS A 648 -10.55 -6.84 26.72
C LYS A 648 -11.56 -6.43 25.63
N SER A 649 -12.19 -7.39 24.97
CA SER A 649 -13.05 -7.18 23.81
C SER A 649 -14.26 -8.12 23.86
N ILE A 650 -15.34 -7.77 23.15
CA ILE A 650 -16.47 -8.68 22.90
C ILE A 650 -16.07 -9.79 21.90
N TYR A 651 -14.96 -9.59 21.19
CA TYR A 651 -14.38 -10.54 20.25
C TYR A 651 -13.30 -11.36 20.95
N GLY A 652 -13.35 -12.68 20.82
CA GLY A 652 -12.42 -13.58 21.50
C GLY A 652 -12.75 -15.03 21.24
N PHE A 653 -11.79 -15.92 21.52
CA PHE A 653 -12.03 -17.36 21.52
C PHE A 653 -12.58 -17.84 22.88
N PRO A 654 -13.43 -18.88 22.90
CA PRO A 654 -13.93 -19.61 21.74
C PRO A 654 -14.95 -18.77 20.95
N THR A 655 -14.86 -18.81 19.62
CA THR A 655 -15.82 -18.15 18.71
C THR A 655 -16.54 -19.18 17.85
N ARG A 656 -17.63 -18.82 17.18
CA ARG A 656 -18.35 -19.72 16.27
C ARG A 656 -17.42 -20.19 15.13
N THR A 657 -17.61 -21.43 14.70
CA THR A 657 -16.96 -21.98 13.50
C THR A 657 -17.86 -21.72 12.30
N ASP A 658 -17.82 -20.49 11.81
CA ASP A 658 -18.60 -20.03 10.68
C ASP A 658 -17.76 -19.13 9.75
N LEU A 659 -18.16 -19.12 8.48
CA LEU A 659 -17.53 -18.35 7.43
C LEU A 659 -18.55 -17.36 6.91
N SER A 660 -18.30 -16.08 7.18
CA SER A 660 -19.10 -15.02 6.58
C SER A 660 -18.60 -14.81 5.15
N CYS A 661 -19.51 -14.84 4.19
CA CYS A 661 -19.21 -14.79 2.76
C CYS A 661 -20.03 -13.69 2.07
N ALA A 662 -19.45 -13.01 1.09
CA ALA A 662 -20.20 -12.13 0.19
C ALA A 662 -21.25 -12.92 -0.61
N HIS A 663 -22.36 -12.29 -1.03
CA HIS A 663 -23.30 -12.91 -1.99
C HIS A 663 -22.64 -13.36 -3.32
N SER A 664 -21.55 -12.71 -3.70
CA SER A 664 -20.75 -13.06 -4.89
C SER A 664 -19.78 -14.22 -4.69
N TYR A 665 -19.56 -14.65 -3.44
CA TYR A 665 -18.65 -15.74 -3.11
C TYR A 665 -19.07 -17.05 -3.77
N ARG A 666 -18.10 -17.79 -4.32
CA ARG A 666 -18.31 -19.10 -4.91
C ARG A 666 -17.26 -20.07 -4.35
N PRO A 667 -17.65 -21.15 -3.65
CA PRO A 667 -16.70 -22.16 -3.16
C PRO A 667 -15.81 -22.71 -4.28
N GLY A 668 -14.51 -22.85 -4.01
CA GLY A 668 -13.53 -23.40 -4.96
C GLY A 668 -13.03 -22.43 -6.04
N ALA A 669 -13.58 -21.22 -6.12
CA ALA A 669 -12.96 -20.14 -6.89
C ALA A 669 -11.66 -19.66 -6.21
N ASN A 670 -10.84 -18.90 -6.93
CA ASN A 670 -9.61 -18.31 -6.38
C ASN A 670 -9.94 -17.08 -5.50
N ASN A 671 -10.72 -17.30 -4.45
CA ASN A 671 -11.11 -16.27 -3.49
C ASN A 671 -9.94 -15.96 -2.56
N ILE A 672 -9.81 -14.71 -2.16
CA ILE A 672 -8.74 -14.26 -1.25
C ILE A 672 -9.34 -14.00 0.14
N PRO A 673 -8.69 -14.47 1.22
CA PRO A 673 -9.17 -14.22 2.57
C PRO A 673 -9.32 -12.72 2.85
N PHE A 674 -10.40 -12.37 3.55
CA PHE A 674 -10.82 -11.01 3.86
C PHE A 674 -11.24 -10.15 2.66
N GLY A 675 -11.18 -10.67 1.42
CA GLY A 675 -11.72 -9.99 0.23
C GLY A 675 -13.20 -10.27 0.04
N LEU A 676 -13.57 -11.56 -0.07
CA LEU A 676 -14.96 -12.01 -0.25
C LEU A 676 -15.47 -12.89 0.89
N PHE A 677 -14.62 -13.25 1.84
CA PHE A 677 -15.00 -14.05 3.00
C PHE A 677 -14.08 -13.77 4.20
N ASN A 678 -14.57 -14.03 5.41
CA ASN A 678 -13.76 -14.04 6.63
C ASN A 678 -14.33 -15.06 7.64
N ALA A 679 -13.47 -15.55 8.54
CA ALA A 679 -13.95 -16.20 9.76
C ALA A 679 -14.67 -15.14 10.60
N SER A 680 -15.98 -15.31 10.84
CA SER A 680 -16.78 -14.27 11.48
C SER A 680 -16.39 -14.11 12.93
N MET A 681 -16.09 -12.88 13.32
CA MET A 681 -15.89 -12.52 14.73
C MET A 681 -17.15 -11.91 15.34
N THR A 682 -18.14 -11.59 14.51
CA THR A 682 -19.38 -10.87 14.86
C THR A 682 -20.60 -11.78 14.99
N TYR A 683 -20.53 -13.04 14.53
CA TYR A 683 -21.64 -14.01 14.62
C TYR A 683 -22.18 -14.11 16.05
N ASP A 684 -23.52 -14.05 16.20
CA ASP A 684 -24.26 -14.00 17.48
C ASP A 684 -23.95 -12.80 18.41
N LYS A 685 -23.12 -11.84 17.97
CA LYS A 685 -22.67 -10.69 18.77
C LYS A 685 -23.16 -9.36 18.22
N LEU A 686 -23.07 -9.17 16.92
CA LEU A 686 -23.51 -7.96 16.20
C LEU A 686 -24.40 -8.34 15.01
N ASN A 687 -25.26 -7.40 14.62
CA ASN A 687 -26.18 -7.62 13.49
C ASN A 687 -25.37 -7.92 12.23
N LYS A 688 -25.69 -9.03 11.58
CA LYS A 688 -25.10 -9.38 10.29
C LYS A 688 -25.39 -8.27 9.27
N LYS A 689 -24.40 -8.00 8.41
CA LYS A 689 -24.57 -7.10 7.28
C LYS A 689 -25.37 -7.79 6.17
N ASP A 690 -26.33 -7.12 5.57
CA ASP A 690 -27.26 -7.70 4.58
C ASP A 690 -26.58 -8.30 3.33
N TYR A 691 -25.34 -7.88 3.05
CA TYR A 691 -24.56 -8.39 1.92
C TYR A 691 -23.72 -9.63 2.24
N ASN A 692 -23.84 -10.14 3.46
CA ASN A 692 -23.10 -11.29 3.97
C ASN A 692 -24.03 -12.47 4.27
N ASP A 693 -23.57 -13.66 3.88
CA ASP A 693 -24.13 -14.95 4.23
C ASP A 693 -23.19 -15.70 5.16
N ASP A 694 -23.71 -16.28 6.24
CA ASP A 694 -22.90 -17.12 7.13
C ASP A 694 -23.04 -18.59 6.76
N LYS A 695 -21.92 -19.28 6.64
CA LYS A 695 -21.83 -20.72 6.38
C LYS A 695 -21.32 -21.42 7.64
N THR A 696 -22.15 -22.29 8.23
CA THR A 696 -21.83 -23.05 9.45
C THR A 696 -21.49 -24.52 9.10
N ASN A 697 -21.22 -25.36 10.11
CA ASN A 697 -20.93 -26.81 9.96
C ASN A 697 -19.71 -27.18 9.10
N ILE A 698 -18.80 -26.21 8.92
CA ILE A 698 -17.61 -26.26 8.05
C ILE A 698 -16.74 -27.53 8.25
N LYS A 699 -16.59 -28.00 9.49
CA LYS A 699 -15.72 -29.15 9.82
C LYS A 699 -16.16 -30.46 9.16
N TRP A 700 -17.45 -30.65 8.91
CA TRP A 700 -18.00 -31.93 8.43
C TRP A 700 -18.46 -31.90 6.97
N GLU A 701 -18.46 -30.73 6.32
CA GLU A 701 -18.81 -30.55 4.91
C GLU A 701 -18.01 -31.44 3.96
N SER A 702 -18.67 -32.20 3.08
CA SER A 702 -18.00 -33.12 2.15
C SER A 702 -17.00 -32.42 1.23
N ASP A 703 -17.32 -31.21 0.78
CA ASP A 703 -16.42 -30.32 0.04
C ASP A 703 -15.49 -29.56 1.00
N ALA A 704 -14.18 -29.64 0.74
CA ALA A 704 -13.15 -28.99 1.55
C ALA A 704 -13.01 -27.48 1.31
N ASN A 705 -13.70 -26.90 0.34
CA ASN A 705 -13.54 -25.50 -0.03
C ASN A 705 -13.84 -24.54 1.15
N LEU A 706 -14.97 -24.70 1.83
CA LEU A 706 -15.31 -23.86 3.00
C LEU A 706 -14.32 -24.04 4.15
N LEU A 707 -13.88 -25.28 4.38
CA LEU A 707 -12.88 -25.61 5.40
C LEU A 707 -11.52 -24.97 5.09
N ARG A 708 -11.10 -24.99 3.82
CA ARG A 708 -9.89 -24.34 3.34
C ARG A 708 -9.94 -22.84 3.56
N ASP A 709 -11.06 -22.21 3.20
CA ASP A 709 -11.25 -20.78 3.35
C ASP A 709 -11.27 -20.36 4.82
N TYR A 710 -11.97 -21.10 5.69
CA TYR A 710 -11.96 -20.84 7.14
C TYR A 710 -10.56 -20.97 7.76
N ILE A 711 -9.85 -22.07 7.48
CA ILE A 711 -8.49 -22.29 7.99
C ILE A 711 -7.53 -21.21 7.48
N SER A 712 -7.71 -20.72 6.26
CA SER A 712 -6.86 -19.66 5.70
C SER A 712 -6.94 -18.35 6.49
N CYS A 713 -8.14 -17.96 6.96
CA CYS A 713 -8.31 -16.80 7.85
C CYS A 713 -7.58 -17.01 9.19
N LEU A 714 -7.76 -18.19 9.82
CA LEU A 714 -7.09 -18.51 11.09
C LEU A 714 -5.56 -18.48 10.95
N LEU A 715 -5.03 -19.02 9.85
CA LEU A 715 -3.59 -19.02 9.60
C LEU A 715 -3.04 -17.62 9.35
N LEU A 716 -3.79 -16.72 8.70
CA LEU A 716 -3.39 -15.32 8.58
C LEU A 716 -3.41 -14.59 9.94
N MET A 717 -4.39 -14.87 10.81
CA MET A 717 -4.37 -14.35 12.19
C MET A 717 -3.12 -14.82 12.95
N VAL A 718 -2.82 -16.13 12.89
CA VAL A 718 -1.62 -16.74 13.51
C VAL A 718 -0.34 -16.14 12.92
N ARG A 719 -0.26 -16.05 11.59
CA ARG A 719 0.87 -15.47 10.85
C ARG A 719 1.16 -14.04 11.32
N ASN A 720 0.13 -13.20 11.39
CA ASN A 720 0.26 -11.80 11.77
C ASN A 720 0.71 -11.67 13.23
N LYS A 721 0.13 -12.46 14.15
CA LYS A 721 0.54 -12.52 15.56
C LYS A 721 2.03 -12.87 15.70
N VAL A 722 2.51 -13.86 14.94
CA VAL A 722 3.93 -14.27 14.95
C VAL A 722 4.82 -13.14 14.45
N LEU A 723 4.50 -12.51 13.32
CA LEU A 723 5.33 -11.45 12.76
C LEU A 723 5.40 -10.21 13.66
N LEU A 724 4.27 -9.76 14.18
CA LEU A 724 4.19 -8.57 15.05
C LEU A 724 4.96 -8.77 16.36
N ASN A 725 5.09 -10.01 16.84
CA ASN A 725 5.80 -10.37 18.06
C ASN A 725 7.23 -10.91 17.82
N ASP A 726 7.88 -10.50 16.73
CA ASP A 726 9.27 -10.85 16.38
C ASP A 726 9.54 -12.37 16.28
N GLY A 727 8.49 -13.12 15.95
CA GLY A 727 8.54 -14.54 15.74
C GLY A 727 9.08 -14.93 14.37
N ASN A 728 9.66 -16.13 14.30
CA ASN A 728 10.18 -16.76 13.10
C ASN A 728 9.19 -17.81 12.61
N LEU A 729 8.50 -17.54 11.50
CA LEU A 729 7.53 -18.46 10.92
C LEU A 729 8.11 -19.84 10.60
N SER A 730 9.38 -19.91 10.18
CA SER A 730 10.03 -21.18 9.84
C SER A 730 10.30 -22.06 11.06
N LYS A 731 10.17 -21.51 12.28
CA LYS A 731 10.23 -22.24 13.56
C LYS A 731 8.87 -22.34 14.24
N THR A 732 7.81 -21.82 13.63
CA THR A 732 6.46 -21.90 14.18
C THR A 732 5.89 -23.28 13.92
N THR A 733 5.23 -23.88 14.92
CA THR A 733 4.52 -25.16 14.77
C THR A 733 3.04 -24.99 15.09
N ILE A 734 2.21 -25.80 14.44
CA ILE A 734 0.76 -25.83 14.67
C ILE A 734 0.35 -27.28 14.95
N THR A 735 -0.43 -27.46 16.01
CA THR A 735 -1.11 -28.71 16.37
C THR A 735 -2.62 -28.52 16.22
N TRP A 736 -3.29 -29.37 15.46
CA TRP A 736 -4.74 -29.36 15.31
C TRP A 736 -5.35 -30.69 15.79
N PHE A 737 -6.68 -30.73 15.95
CA PHE A 737 -7.36 -31.84 16.62
C PHE A 737 -8.44 -32.50 15.75
N PHE A 738 -8.68 -33.79 15.98
CA PHE A 738 -9.74 -34.57 15.34
C PHE A 738 -10.31 -35.65 16.29
N PRO A 739 -11.61 -36.00 16.19
CA PRO A 739 -12.20 -37.09 16.97
C PRO A 739 -11.87 -38.46 16.36
N THR A 740 -11.74 -39.51 17.18
CA THR A 740 -11.42 -40.87 16.67
C THR A 740 -12.59 -41.54 15.94
N SER A 741 -13.81 -41.04 16.12
CA SER A 741 -14.99 -41.44 15.35
C SER A 741 -15.01 -40.88 13.93
N MET A 742 -14.12 -39.95 13.59
CA MET A 742 -14.01 -39.37 12.25
C MET A 742 -13.51 -40.40 11.23
N PRO A 743 -14.16 -40.53 10.05
CA PRO A 743 -13.67 -41.39 8.99
C PRO A 743 -12.23 -41.05 8.56
N ILE A 744 -11.42 -42.07 8.27
CA ILE A 744 -10.00 -41.91 7.88
C ILE A 744 -9.85 -41.00 6.65
N LYS A 745 -10.75 -41.13 5.67
CA LYS A 745 -10.80 -40.28 4.47
C LYS A 745 -10.95 -38.80 4.84
N ARG A 746 -11.82 -38.48 5.81
CA ARG A 746 -12.05 -37.10 6.28
C ARG A 746 -10.84 -36.55 7.05
N LYS A 747 -10.23 -37.36 7.91
CA LYS A 747 -8.99 -36.99 8.62
C LYS A 747 -7.85 -36.66 7.65
N ASN A 748 -7.68 -37.47 6.60
CA ASN A 748 -6.66 -37.23 5.59
C ASN A 748 -6.89 -35.94 4.81
N LEU A 749 -8.16 -35.62 4.50
CA LEU A 749 -8.55 -34.36 3.87
C LEU A 749 -8.22 -33.15 4.76
N LEU A 750 -8.56 -33.20 6.06
CA LEU A 750 -8.18 -32.17 7.03
C LEU A 750 -6.67 -31.97 7.06
N LYS A 751 -5.90 -33.06 7.15
CA LYS A 751 -4.44 -33.00 7.15
C LYS A 751 -3.89 -32.34 5.89
N GLN A 752 -4.43 -32.71 4.72
CA GLN A 752 -4.04 -32.12 3.46
C GLN A 752 -4.29 -30.60 3.44
N VAL A 753 -5.48 -30.15 3.84
CA VAL A 753 -5.83 -28.73 3.89
C VAL A 753 -4.90 -27.96 4.83
N TRP A 754 -4.68 -28.47 6.05
CA TRP A 754 -3.76 -27.87 7.01
C TRP A 754 -2.34 -27.77 6.48
N ASP A 755 -1.78 -28.85 5.94
CA ASP A 755 -0.40 -28.88 5.44
C ASP A 755 -0.20 -27.98 4.21
N GLU A 756 -1.17 -27.91 3.30
CA GLU A 756 -1.11 -27.02 2.12
C GLU A 756 -1.16 -25.54 2.50
N LEU A 757 -2.08 -25.16 3.39
CA LEU A 757 -2.21 -23.76 3.81
C LEU A 757 -1.08 -23.33 4.75
N PHE A 758 -0.57 -24.25 5.57
CA PHE A 758 0.63 -24.01 6.38
C PHE A 758 1.83 -23.66 5.51
N LYS A 759 2.02 -24.39 4.40
CA LYS A 759 3.07 -24.07 3.43
C LYS A 759 2.87 -22.70 2.81
N ARG A 760 1.63 -22.39 2.40
CA ARG A 760 1.28 -21.12 1.75
C ARG A 760 1.49 -19.90 2.65
N TYR A 761 1.11 -19.96 3.92
CA TYR A 761 1.06 -18.77 4.79
C TYR A 761 2.10 -18.74 5.91
N ILE A 762 2.69 -19.88 6.29
CA ILE A 762 3.67 -19.96 7.37
C ILE A 762 5.07 -20.27 6.82
N THR A 763 5.30 -21.45 6.25
CA THR A 763 6.63 -21.83 5.72
C THR A 763 6.59 -23.01 4.75
N ASP A 764 7.30 -22.89 3.62
CA ASP A 764 7.32 -23.86 2.52
C ASP A 764 7.78 -25.28 2.92
N ASN A 765 8.59 -25.40 3.98
CA ASN A 765 9.26 -26.64 4.37
C ASN A 765 8.65 -27.33 5.59
N GLY A 766 7.52 -26.86 6.10
CA GLY A 766 6.90 -27.42 7.30
C GLY A 766 5.64 -28.25 7.04
N THR A 767 5.26 -28.99 8.08
CA THR A 767 3.98 -29.71 8.16
C THR A 767 3.35 -29.45 9.52
N THR A 768 2.05 -29.66 9.62
CA THR A 768 1.30 -29.56 10.87
C THR A 768 1.31 -30.87 11.64
N ASN A 769 1.15 -30.77 12.96
CA ASN A 769 0.92 -31.89 13.87
C ASN A 769 -0.58 -32.08 14.11
N SER A 770 -0.99 -33.30 14.43
CA SER A 770 -2.39 -33.61 14.74
C SER A 770 -2.50 -34.49 15.99
N LEU A 771 -3.46 -34.22 16.85
CA LEU A 771 -3.75 -35.01 18.05
C LEU A 771 -5.23 -35.39 18.14
N THR A 772 -5.56 -36.48 18.82
CA THR A 772 -6.98 -36.84 19.02
C THR A 772 -7.63 -35.91 20.05
N GLU A 773 -8.88 -35.51 19.81
CA GLU A 773 -9.67 -34.69 20.75
C GLU A 773 -9.84 -35.39 22.11
N SER A 774 -9.85 -36.73 22.12
CA SER A 774 -9.95 -37.53 23.34
C SER A 774 -8.68 -37.47 24.21
N SER A 775 -7.49 -37.47 23.60
CA SER A 775 -6.21 -37.54 24.32
C SER A 775 -5.72 -36.17 24.77
N ALA A 776 -5.97 -35.13 23.97
CA ALA A 776 -5.41 -33.79 24.19
C ALA A 776 -5.68 -33.25 25.61
N PRO A 777 -6.93 -33.24 26.13
CA PRO A 777 -7.19 -32.73 27.48
C PRO A 777 -6.40 -33.45 28.58
N VAL A 778 -6.13 -34.76 28.40
CA VAL A 778 -5.42 -35.58 29.38
C VAL A 778 -3.98 -35.11 29.58
N TYR A 779 -3.27 -34.72 28.52
CA TYR A 779 -1.89 -34.24 28.61
C TYR A 779 -1.76 -32.97 29.47
N TYR A 780 -2.77 -32.09 29.43
CA TYR A 780 -2.83 -30.93 30.33
C TYR A 780 -3.12 -31.34 31.77
N LEU A 781 -4.02 -32.30 31.97
CA LEU A 781 -4.43 -32.78 33.29
C LEU A 781 -3.34 -33.55 34.03
N PHE A 782 -2.50 -34.32 33.33
CA PHE A 782 -1.33 -35.01 33.92
C PHE A 782 -0.34 -34.06 34.61
N LYS A 783 -0.23 -32.82 34.13
CA LYS A 783 0.70 -31.82 34.68
C LYS A 783 0.04 -30.89 35.71
N SER A 784 -1.27 -30.65 35.60
CA SER A 784 -2.01 -29.70 36.45
C SER A 784 -2.60 -30.33 37.71
N GLN A 785 -2.76 -31.65 37.78
CA GLN A 785 -3.33 -32.36 38.93
C GLN A 785 -2.27 -33.25 39.59
N ALA A 786 -1.84 -32.89 40.82
CA ALA A 786 -0.75 -33.55 41.55
C ALA A 786 -1.02 -35.01 42.00
N ALA A 787 -2.16 -35.61 41.64
CA ALA A 787 -2.63 -36.90 42.15
C ALA A 787 -3.38 -37.78 41.12
N THR A 788 -3.00 -37.76 39.84
CA THR A 788 -3.64 -38.56 38.78
C THR A 788 -3.31 -40.06 38.86
N THR A 789 -3.89 -40.76 39.83
CA THR A 789 -3.79 -42.23 39.91
C THR A 789 -4.73 -42.92 38.93
N ASN A 790 -6.02 -42.54 38.83
CA ASN A 790 -7.00 -43.08 37.87
C ASN A 790 -8.09 -42.04 37.51
N MET A 791 -8.27 -41.72 36.22
CA MET A 791 -9.20 -40.70 35.74
C MET A 791 -9.85 -41.04 34.40
N ILE A 792 -11.00 -40.42 34.13
CA ILE A 792 -11.64 -40.41 32.82
C ILE A 792 -11.81 -38.95 32.38
N SER A 793 -11.32 -38.60 31.20
CA SER A 793 -11.62 -37.32 30.56
C SER A 793 -12.76 -37.52 29.57
N ILE A 794 -13.76 -36.64 29.58
CA ILE A 794 -14.92 -36.65 28.69
C ILE A 794 -15.07 -35.25 28.08
N ASP A 795 -14.71 -35.10 26.82
CA ASP A 795 -14.94 -33.90 26.01
C ASP A 795 -16.32 -34.02 25.34
N ILE A 796 -17.25 -33.14 25.70
CA ILE A 796 -18.59 -33.07 25.09
C ILE A 796 -18.62 -31.86 24.15
N GLY A 797 -18.49 -32.12 22.86
CA GLY A 797 -18.58 -31.11 21.81
C GLY A 797 -20.02 -30.83 21.35
N GLY A 798 -20.13 -30.22 20.16
CA GLY A 798 -21.40 -30.04 19.46
C GLY A 798 -21.93 -31.34 18.86
N GLY A 799 -21.08 -32.04 18.11
CA GLY A 799 -21.45 -33.27 17.37
C GLY A 799 -20.90 -34.57 17.93
N THR A 800 -19.74 -34.55 18.61
CA THR A 800 -19.05 -35.74 19.14
C THR A 800 -18.79 -35.61 20.63
N THR A 801 -18.82 -36.76 21.30
CA THR A 801 -18.28 -36.92 22.65
C THR A 801 -17.05 -37.80 22.57
N ASP A 802 -15.93 -37.28 23.07
CA ASP A 802 -14.61 -37.88 23.01
C ASP A 802 -14.13 -38.16 24.42
N MET A 803 -13.62 -39.36 24.70
CA MET A 803 -13.23 -39.75 26.05
C MET A 803 -11.93 -40.52 26.11
N ALA A 804 -11.19 -40.34 27.19
CA ALA A 804 -9.94 -41.02 27.45
C ALA A 804 -9.89 -41.57 28.87
N PHE A 805 -9.56 -42.86 28.97
CA PHE A 805 -9.32 -43.56 30.22
C PHE A 805 -7.83 -43.48 30.51
N ALA A 806 -7.44 -42.93 31.67
CA ALA A 806 -6.05 -42.71 32.00
C ALA A 806 -5.71 -43.13 33.43
N LYS A 807 -4.54 -43.74 33.61
CA LYS A 807 -4.04 -44.21 34.90
C LYS A 807 -2.54 -43.93 34.99
N GLN A 808 -2.07 -43.34 36.10
CA GLN A 808 -0.65 -43.09 36.37
C GLN A 808 0.13 -42.42 35.21
N ASN A 809 -0.37 -41.28 34.71
CA ASN A 809 0.21 -40.54 33.58
C ASN A 809 0.32 -41.32 32.26
N LYS A 810 -0.53 -42.33 32.07
CA LYS A 810 -0.65 -43.09 30.82
C LYS A 810 -2.11 -43.16 30.37
N ILE A 811 -2.35 -42.91 29.08
CA ILE A 811 -3.64 -43.17 28.46
C ILE A 811 -3.76 -44.69 28.25
N LEU A 812 -4.81 -45.29 28.83
CA LEU A 812 -5.12 -46.71 28.71
C LEU A 812 -5.85 -47.00 27.39
N SER A 813 -6.89 -46.21 27.12
CA SER A 813 -7.63 -46.24 25.87
C SER A 813 -8.43 -44.97 25.63
N VAL A 814 -8.75 -44.68 24.38
CA VAL A 814 -9.63 -43.59 23.95
C VAL A 814 -10.88 -44.14 23.25
N SER A 815 -11.99 -43.41 23.32
CA SER A 815 -13.25 -43.71 22.64
C SER A 815 -13.89 -42.41 22.15
N SER A 816 -14.64 -42.48 21.06
CA SER A 816 -15.36 -41.35 20.49
C SER A 816 -16.65 -41.84 19.85
N PHE A 817 -17.71 -41.05 19.96
CA PHE A 817 -18.99 -41.33 19.32
C PHE A 817 -19.76 -40.04 19.00
N ARG A 818 -20.55 -40.08 17.93
CA ARG A 818 -21.40 -38.98 17.44
C ARG A 818 -22.67 -38.82 18.30
N PHE A 819 -22.53 -38.50 19.59
CA PHE A 819 -23.63 -38.17 20.50
C PHE A 819 -23.15 -37.11 21.48
N ALA A 820 -23.59 -35.86 21.28
CA ALA A 820 -23.13 -34.70 22.02
C ALA A 820 -24.25 -33.63 22.09
N SER A 821 -23.94 -32.37 22.41
CA SER A 821 -24.98 -31.38 22.75
C SER A 821 -26.03 -31.16 21.67
N ASN A 822 -25.69 -31.28 20.38
CA ASN A 822 -26.67 -31.14 19.30
C ASN A 822 -27.79 -32.17 19.40
N ALA A 823 -27.54 -33.37 19.95
CA ALA A 823 -28.58 -34.38 20.13
C ALA A 823 -29.72 -33.94 21.08
N LEU A 824 -29.54 -32.84 21.82
CA LEU A 824 -30.57 -32.23 22.65
C LEU A 824 -31.37 -31.14 21.93
N PHE A 825 -30.79 -30.53 20.90
CA PHE A 825 -31.29 -29.28 20.32
C PHE A 825 -31.67 -29.38 18.84
N GLU A 826 -31.38 -30.49 18.15
CA GLU A 826 -31.81 -30.74 16.77
C GLU A 826 -32.21 -32.21 16.56
N ASN A 827 -33.09 -32.47 15.59
CA ASN A 827 -33.43 -33.82 15.19
C ASN A 827 -32.39 -34.39 14.21
N GLN A 828 -31.34 -34.99 14.76
CA GLN A 828 -30.25 -35.58 13.95
C GLN A 828 -30.66 -36.78 13.10
N LEU A 829 -31.84 -37.37 13.33
CA LEU A 829 -32.38 -38.45 12.52
C LEU A 829 -33.33 -37.92 11.43
N ALA A 830 -33.63 -36.63 11.41
CA ALA A 830 -34.42 -35.95 10.40
C ALA A 830 -33.83 -34.55 10.17
N PRO A 831 -32.67 -34.42 9.49
CA PRO A 831 -31.98 -33.14 9.35
C PRO A 831 -32.81 -32.01 8.71
N ASP A 832 -33.80 -32.37 7.88
CA ASP A 832 -34.74 -31.43 7.25
C ASP A 832 -35.87 -30.97 8.20
N ASN A 833 -36.03 -31.61 9.38
CA ASN A 833 -36.98 -31.18 10.40
C ASN A 833 -36.34 -30.08 11.26
N LEU A 834 -36.82 -28.86 11.07
CA LEU A 834 -36.33 -27.66 11.75
C LEU A 834 -37.04 -27.37 13.09
N ASN A 835 -37.79 -28.33 13.63
CA ASN A 835 -38.42 -28.20 14.95
C ASN A 835 -37.59 -28.94 16.03
N ASN A 836 -37.61 -28.42 17.25
CA ASN A 836 -37.07 -29.08 18.44
C ASN A 836 -37.81 -28.57 19.68
N GLY A 837 -38.33 -29.48 20.51
CA GLY A 837 -39.20 -29.10 21.64
C GLY A 837 -38.58 -28.15 22.66
N ILE A 838 -37.28 -28.29 22.97
CA ILE A 838 -36.59 -27.37 23.90
C ILE A 838 -36.43 -25.99 23.26
N VAL A 839 -35.88 -25.95 22.05
CA VAL A 839 -35.60 -24.68 21.34
C VAL A 839 -36.90 -23.94 21.06
N ASP A 840 -37.90 -24.60 20.49
CA ASP A 840 -39.18 -23.99 20.11
C ASP A 840 -39.96 -23.42 21.29
N TYR A 841 -39.84 -24.04 22.46
CA TYR A 841 -40.43 -23.53 23.69
C TYR A 841 -39.66 -22.31 24.21
N PHE A 842 -38.36 -22.46 24.47
CA PHE A 842 -37.59 -21.43 25.18
C PHE A 842 -37.25 -20.21 24.35
N LYS A 843 -37.20 -20.32 23.01
CA LYS A 843 -36.95 -19.19 22.13
C LYS A 843 -37.99 -18.08 22.34
N ASN A 844 -39.26 -18.43 22.46
CA ASN A 844 -40.34 -17.50 22.73
C ASN A 844 -40.30 -16.97 24.17
N VAL A 845 -39.98 -17.83 25.15
CA VAL A 845 -39.85 -17.44 26.56
C VAL A 845 -38.78 -16.37 26.74
N ILE A 846 -37.61 -16.55 26.11
CA ILE A 846 -36.51 -15.59 26.21
C ILE A 846 -36.84 -14.26 25.52
N LEU A 847 -37.46 -14.28 24.34
CA LEU A 847 -37.89 -13.04 23.67
C LEU A 847 -38.90 -12.25 24.53
N GLN A 848 -39.88 -12.93 25.13
CA GLN A 848 -40.83 -12.30 26.06
C GLN A 848 -40.15 -11.78 27.34
N ASN A 849 -39.13 -12.49 27.82
CA ASN A 849 -38.34 -12.07 28.97
C ASN A 849 -37.55 -10.79 28.68
N ILE A 850 -36.94 -10.69 27.49
CA ILE A 850 -36.24 -9.48 27.03
C ILE A 850 -37.23 -8.31 26.91
N GLU A 851 -38.37 -8.52 26.24
CA GLU A 851 -39.41 -7.50 26.06
C GLU A 851 -39.93 -6.95 27.40
N LYS A 852 -40.25 -7.83 28.36
CA LYS A 852 -40.79 -7.43 29.67
C LYS A 852 -39.79 -6.71 30.56
N ASN A 853 -38.49 -6.88 30.32
CA ASN A 853 -37.42 -6.31 31.14
C ASN A 853 -36.62 -5.24 30.39
N ASP A 854 -37.10 -4.77 29.23
CA ASP A 854 -36.49 -3.67 28.49
C ASP A 854 -36.41 -2.41 29.38
N PRO A 855 -35.20 -1.89 29.69
CA PRO A 855 -35.03 -0.75 30.58
C PRO A 855 -35.72 0.52 30.10
N ASP A 856 -35.78 0.73 28.78
CA ASP A 856 -36.33 1.93 28.16
C ASP A 856 -37.82 1.76 27.83
N GLY A 857 -38.29 0.52 27.76
CA GLY A 857 -39.70 0.17 27.51
C GLY A 857 -40.20 0.57 26.12
N ASP A 858 -39.29 0.87 25.19
CA ASP A 858 -39.57 1.27 23.81
C ASP A 858 -39.49 0.11 22.80
N GLY A 859 -39.04 -1.08 23.26
CA GLY A 859 -38.95 -2.29 22.46
C GLY A 859 -37.73 -2.34 21.54
N GLN A 860 -36.80 -1.38 21.64
CA GLN A 860 -35.62 -1.31 20.79
C GLN A 860 -34.71 -2.53 21.00
N LEU A 861 -34.58 -2.99 22.26
CA LEU A 861 -33.76 -4.16 22.59
C LEU A 861 -34.29 -5.43 21.93
N LEU A 862 -35.61 -5.62 21.98
CA LEU A 862 -36.27 -6.73 21.32
C LEU A 862 -36.08 -6.64 19.80
N ASN A 863 -36.25 -5.46 19.20
CA ASN A 863 -36.08 -5.25 17.77
C ASN A 863 -34.67 -5.62 17.27
N ASP A 864 -33.62 -5.23 18.01
CA ASP A 864 -32.25 -5.55 17.62
C ASP A 864 -31.91 -7.03 17.81
N ILE A 865 -32.38 -7.67 18.89
CA ILE A 865 -32.21 -9.12 19.09
C ILE A 865 -33.02 -9.94 18.07
N SER A 866 -34.22 -9.47 17.71
CA SER A 866 -35.09 -10.17 16.76
C SER A 866 -34.46 -10.27 15.37
N LYS A 867 -33.66 -9.27 14.96
CA LYS A 867 -32.91 -9.32 13.70
C LYS A 867 -31.90 -10.47 13.67
N MET A 868 -31.13 -10.64 14.73
CA MET A 868 -30.19 -11.77 14.85
C MET A 868 -30.97 -13.08 14.85
N TYR A 869 -32.02 -13.15 15.67
CA TYR A 869 -32.87 -14.33 15.82
C TYR A 869 -33.53 -14.79 14.52
N GLU A 870 -33.92 -13.86 13.64
CA GLU A 870 -34.57 -14.14 12.35
C GLU A 870 -33.56 -14.49 11.23
N GLU A 871 -32.27 -14.56 11.52
CA GLU A 871 -31.27 -14.94 10.53
C GLU A 871 -31.48 -16.38 10.03
N ASP A 872 -31.31 -16.60 8.71
CA ASP A 872 -31.45 -17.91 8.08
C ASP A 872 -30.62 -19.01 8.77
N SER A 873 -29.46 -18.65 9.33
CA SER A 873 -28.58 -19.59 10.02
C SER A 873 -29.20 -20.15 11.31
N HIS A 874 -30.08 -19.41 11.97
CA HIS A 874 -30.81 -19.81 13.18
C HIS A 874 -32.11 -20.56 12.87
N SER A 875 -32.47 -20.75 11.60
CA SER A 875 -33.50 -21.73 11.23
C SER A 875 -33.11 -23.17 11.63
N ASN A 876 -31.81 -23.45 11.73
CA ASN A 876 -31.32 -24.68 12.34
C ASN A 876 -31.44 -24.59 13.88
N PRO A 877 -32.16 -25.51 14.53
CA PRO A 877 -32.37 -25.49 15.98
C PRO A 877 -31.11 -25.51 16.86
N ALA A 878 -30.05 -26.22 16.46
CA ALA A 878 -28.79 -26.25 17.22
C ALA A 878 -28.03 -24.91 17.13
N ASN A 879 -28.14 -24.21 16.00
CA ASN A 879 -27.62 -22.84 15.85
C ASN A 879 -28.42 -21.86 16.71
N MET A 880 -29.75 -21.94 16.69
CA MET A 880 -30.62 -21.14 17.57
C MET A 880 -30.29 -21.38 19.05
N ALA A 881 -30.14 -22.64 19.48
CA ALA A 881 -29.75 -22.96 20.85
C ALA A 881 -28.39 -22.32 21.22
N SER A 882 -27.43 -22.36 20.30
CA SER A 882 -26.12 -21.72 20.49
C SER A 882 -26.25 -20.21 20.66
N PHE A 883 -27.08 -19.56 19.84
CA PHE A 883 -27.40 -18.15 19.94
C PHE A 883 -28.01 -17.82 21.31
N LEU A 884 -29.03 -18.57 21.76
CA LEU A 884 -29.65 -18.39 23.07
C LEU A 884 -28.64 -18.50 24.23
N PHE A 885 -27.67 -19.43 24.15
CA PHE A 885 -26.59 -19.53 25.15
C PHE A 885 -25.61 -18.35 25.12
N SER A 886 -25.46 -17.67 23.98
CA SER A 886 -24.56 -16.53 23.81
C SER A 886 -25.12 -15.22 24.39
N LEU A 887 -26.45 -15.09 24.52
CA LEU A 887 -27.13 -13.85 24.89
C LEU A 887 -26.64 -13.24 26.22
N LYS A 888 -26.27 -14.06 27.20
CA LYS A 888 -25.75 -13.61 28.49
C LYS A 888 -24.45 -12.80 28.41
N ASP A 889 -23.69 -12.99 27.34
CA ASP A 889 -22.41 -12.35 27.07
C ASP A 889 -22.54 -11.28 25.96
N ASN A 890 -23.75 -11.06 25.43
CA ASN A 890 -24.01 -10.08 24.39
C ASN A 890 -23.99 -8.65 24.97
N SER A 891 -23.21 -7.76 24.35
CA SER A 891 -23.01 -6.39 24.85
C SER A 891 -24.28 -5.52 24.85
N MET A 892 -25.27 -5.83 24.00
CA MET A 892 -26.55 -5.12 23.97
C MET A 892 -27.41 -5.44 25.21
N LEU A 893 -27.26 -6.65 25.77
CA LEU A 893 -28.07 -7.14 26.89
C LEU A 893 -27.39 -6.99 28.26
N LYS A 894 -26.23 -6.32 28.34
CA LYS A 894 -25.41 -6.21 29.54
C LYS A 894 -26.12 -5.59 30.76
N ASP A 895 -27.14 -4.76 30.51
CA ASP A 895 -27.89 -4.05 31.55
C ASP A 895 -29.08 -4.87 32.08
N LEU A 896 -29.42 -6.00 31.43
CA LEU A 896 -30.42 -6.95 31.94
C LEU A 896 -29.85 -7.85 33.04
N ASN A 897 -30.71 -8.28 33.96
CA ASN A 897 -30.32 -9.30 34.92
C ASN A 897 -30.06 -10.63 34.20
N LYS A 898 -28.93 -11.29 34.51
CA LYS A 898 -28.55 -12.59 33.93
C LYS A 898 -29.61 -13.66 34.13
N ASP A 899 -30.35 -13.64 35.24
CA ASP A 899 -31.46 -14.59 35.48
C ASP A 899 -32.55 -14.57 34.37
N VAL A 900 -32.63 -13.50 33.59
CA VAL A 900 -33.62 -13.26 32.53
C VAL A 900 -33.17 -13.84 31.18
N ILE A 901 -31.85 -13.90 30.95
CA ILE A 901 -31.24 -14.18 29.63
C ILE A 901 -30.21 -15.32 29.63
N ASP A 902 -29.66 -15.73 30.77
CA ASP A 902 -28.73 -16.87 30.83
C ASP A 902 -29.51 -18.17 30.66
N PHE A 903 -29.43 -18.71 29.44
CA PHE A 903 -30.17 -19.90 29.07
C PHE A 903 -29.82 -21.13 29.92
N ASN A 904 -28.59 -21.24 30.46
CA ASN A 904 -28.27 -22.34 31.38
C ASN A 904 -29.02 -22.21 32.71
N GLU A 905 -29.17 -20.99 33.24
CA GLU A 905 -29.90 -20.75 34.48
C GLU A 905 -31.41 -20.96 34.27
N ILE A 906 -31.95 -20.53 33.13
CA ILE A 906 -33.35 -20.75 32.75
C ILE A 906 -33.65 -22.24 32.65
N LEU A 907 -32.81 -23.01 31.95
CA LEU A 907 -32.96 -24.46 31.84
C LEU A 907 -32.78 -25.16 33.20
N ASN A 908 -31.84 -24.73 34.04
CA ASN A 908 -31.66 -25.30 35.38
C ASN A 908 -32.85 -25.06 36.32
N LYS A 909 -33.56 -23.94 36.16
CA LYS A 909 -34.78 -23.64 36.93
C LYS A 909 -36.01 -24.35 36.37
N ASN A 910 -36.00 -24.79 35.11
CA ASN A 910 -37.12 -25.51 34.52
C ASN A 910 -37.13 -26.97 34.98
N GLU A 911 -38.21 -27.41 35.61
CA GLU A 911 -38.35 -28.77 36.13
C GLU A 911 -38.87 -29.78 35.09
N ASP A 912 -39.44 -29.28 33.98
CA ASP A 912 -40.09 -30.12 32.99
C ASP A 912 -39.10 -30.79 32.02
N PHE A 913 -38.18 -30.01 31.43
CA PHE A 913 -37.22 -30.51 30.43
C PHE A 913 -35.99 -31.20 31.02
N LYS A 914 -35.73 -31.07 32.34
CA LYS A 914 -34.54 -31.64 33.00
C LYS A 914 -34.32 -33.12 32.76
N ILE A 915 -35.40 -33.90 32.63
CA ILE A 915 -35.31 -35.34 32.36
C ILE A 915 -34.53 -35.64 31.08
N VAL A 916 -34.62 -34.78 30.05
CA VAL A 916 -33.91 -34.95 28.77
C VAL A 916 -32.40 -34.86 28.98
N PHE A 917 -31.95 -33.86 29.76
CA PHE A 917 -30.53 -33.66 30.10
C PHE A 917 -29.98 -34.79 30.98
N ILE A 918 -30.79 -35.27 31.95
CA ILE A 918 -30.44 -36.41 32.79
C ILE A 918 -30.25 -37.66 31.92
N LEU A 919 -31.21 -37.99 31.04
CA LEU A 919 -31.11 -39.16 30.16
C LEU A 919 -29.91 -39.07 29.22
N PHE A 920 -29.63 -37.90 28.67
CA PHE A 920 -28.44 -37.64 27.85
C PHE A 920 -27.15 -37.94 28.62
N TYR A 921 -27.00 -37.39 29.82
CA TYR A 921 -25.81 -37.62 30.64
C TYR A 921 -25.69 -39.10 31.08
N THR A 922 -26.80 -39.71 31.48
CA THR A 922 -26.84 -41.11 31.92
C THR A 922 -26.53 -42.06 30.78
N ALA A 923 -26.90 -41.76 29.53
CA ALA A 923 -26.50 -42.56 28.37
C ALA A 923 -24.97 -42.59 28.20
N ILE A 924 -24.30 -41.44 28.33
CA ILE A 924 -22.84 -41.33 28.28
C ILE A 924 -22.21 -42.15 29.41
N LEU A 925 -22.66 -41.96 30.66
CA LEU A 925 -22.16 -42.71 31.81
C LEU A 925 -22.41 -44.21 31.71
N TYR A 926 -23.56 -44.63 31.18
CA TYR A 926 -23.90 -46.03 30.98
C TYR A 926 -22.92 -46.68 30.00
N HIS A 927 -22.60 -46.01 28.89
CA HIS A 927 -21.61 -46.48 27.94
C HIS A 927 -20.20 -46.53 28.55
N VAL A 928 -19.79 -45.49 29.29
CA VAL A 928 -18.52 -45.46 30.04
C VAL A 928 -18.43 -46.65 31.00
N ALA A 929 -19.48 -46.93 31.77
CA ALA A 929 -19.52 -48.03 32.73
C ALA A 929 -19.43 -49.40 32.05
N LYS A 930 -20.05 -49.57 30.87
CA LYS A 930 -19.92 -50.78 30.05
C LYS A 930 -18.48 -50.96 29.56
N ILE A 931 -17.79 -49.89 29.16
CA ILE A 931 -16.36 -49.96 28.79
C ILE A 931 -15.50 -50.35 30.01
N ILE A 932 -15.74 -49.74 31.18
CA ILE A 932 -15.04 -50.10 32.43
C ILE A 932 -15.21 -51.60 32.71
N LYS A 933 -16.42 -52.13 32.55
CA LYS A 933 -16.71 -53.55 32.72
C LYS A 933 -15.96 -54.43 31.71
N TYR A 934 -16.03 -54.07 30.43
CA TYR A 934 -15.46 -54.85 29.34
C TYR A 934 -13.93 -54.91 29.37
N LYS A 935 -13.28 -53.76 29.63
CA LYS A 935 -11.81 -53.65 29.73
C LYS A 935 -11.27 -53.97 31.12
N ASP A 936 -12.13 -54.32 32.07
CA ASP A 936 -11.79 -54.59 33.47
C ASP A 936 -11.06 -53.42 34.16
N TYR A 937 -11.42 -52.19 33.83
CA TYR A 937 -10.81 -50.99 34.43
C TYR A 937 -11.28 -50.78 35.88
N GLU A 938 -10.46 -50.08 36.67
CA GLU A 938 -10.86 -49.58 37.98
C GLU A 938 -11.79 -48.36 37.84
N LEU A 939 -12.69 -48.17 38.81
CA LEU A 939 -13.52 -46.97 38.86
C LEU A 939 -12.65 -45.71 39.00
N PRO A 940 -12.97 -44.61 38.29
CA PRO A 940 -12.19 -43.40 38.33
C PRO A 940 -12.27 -42.71 39.69
N ASN A 941 -11.19 -42.05 40.09
CA ASN A 941 -11.20 -41.08 41.18
C ASN A 941 -11.62 -39.69 40.70
N ILE A 942 -11.38 -39.40 39.42
CA ILE A 942 -11.65 -38.11 38.79
C ILE A 942 -12.37 -38.33 37.46
N ILE A 943 -13.47 -37.63 37.23
CA ILE A 943 -13.99 -37.38 35.88
C ILE A 943 -13.72 -35.92 35.55
N SER A 944 -13.02 -35.69 34.44
CA SER A 944 -12.81 -34.36 33.89
C SER A 944 -13.73 -34.15 32.72
N PHE A 945 -14.43 -33.01 32.71
CA PHE A 945 -15.21 -32.59 31.56
C PHE A 945 -14.51 -31.48 30.78
N SER A 946 -14.52 -31.59 29.45
CA SER A 946 -14.08 -30.54 28.52
C SER A 946 -15.14 -30.33 27.42
N GLY A 947 -14.91 -29.34 26.55
CA GLY A 947 -15.84 -29.00 25.47
C GLY A 947 -17.04 -28.18 25.94
N ASN A 948 -17.57 -27.32 25.04
CA ASN A 948 -18.66 -26.41 25.40
C ASN A 948 -19.96 -27.14 25.78
N GLY A 949 -20.22 -28.32 25.22
CA GLY A 949 -21.43 -29.10 25.52
C GLY A 949 -21.47 -29.63 26.95
N SER A 950 -20.32 -29.76 27.63
CA SER A 950 -20.27 -30.20 29.03
C SER A 950 -20.88 -29.19 30.00
N ARG A 951 -20.99 -27.91 29.61
CA ARG A 951 -21.67 -26.88 30.41
C ARG A 951 -23.13 -27.22 30.67
N LEU A 952 -23.77 -28.01 29.80
CA LEU A 952 -25.16 -28.45 29.93
C LEU A 952 -25.39 -29.36 31.14
N LEU A 953 -24.34 -29.96 31.71
CA LEU A 953 -24.45 -30.73 32.94
C LEU A 953 -24.90 -29.85 34.13
N LYS A 954 -24.68 -28.53 34.05
CA LYS A 954 -25.19 -27.56 35.02
C LYS A 954 -26.71 -27.38 34.97
N VAL A 955 -27.36 -27.77 33.86
CA VAL A 955 -28.82 -27.82 33.77
C VAL A 955 -29.38 -28.85 34.73
N ILE A 956 -28.71 -30.00 34.89
CA ILE A 956 -29.11 -31.07 35.81
C ILE A 956 -28.98 -30.59 37.26
N THR A 957 -27.79 -30.12 37.64
CA THR A 957 -27.53 -29.56 38.98
C THR A 957 -26.31 -28.65 38.96
N THR A 958 -26.35 -27.60 39.78
CA THR A 958 -25.19 -26.75 40.06
C THR A 958 -24.32 -27.30 41.20
N ASN A 959 -24.82 -28.29 41.95
CA ASN A 959 -24.07 -28.99 42.99
C ASN A 959 -23.24 -30.13 42.40
N MET A 960 -21.92 -29.91 42.30
CA MET A 960 -21.00 -30.89 41.72
C MET A 960 -20.83 -32.15 42.58
N GLU A 961 -21.12 -32.10 43.88
CA GLU A 961 -21.10 -33.30 44.73
C GLU A 961 -22.27 -34.24 44.37
N ASP A 962 -23.48 -33.70 44.18
CA ASP A 962 -24.65 -34.48 43.77
C ASP A 962 -24.44 -35.13 42.40
N LEU A 963 -23.86 -34.37 41.46
CA LEU A 963 -23.51 -34.91 40.13
C LEU A 963 -22.44 -36.02 40.24
N ALA A 964 -21.44 -35.86 41.12
CA ALA A 964 -20.41 -36.87 41.33
C ALA A 964 -20.97 -38.14 41.98
N ASP A 965 -21.85 -38.00 42.97
CA ASP A 965 -22.50 -39.13 43.64
C ASP A 965 -23.42 -39.89 42.68
N TYR A 966 -24.22 -39.18 41.87
CA TYR A 966 -25.02 -39.79 40.81
C TYR A 966 -24.16 -40.54 39.79
N SER A 967 -23.06 -39.92 39.35
CA SER A 967 -22.15 -40.52 38.38
C SER A 967 -21.52 -41.80 38.93
N LEU A 968 -21.03 -41.75 40.17
CA LEU A 968 -20.42 -42.90 40.83
C LEU A 968 -21.42 -44.04 41.03
N MET A 969 -22.68 -43.75 41.36
CA MET A 969 -23.75 -44.74 41.45
C MET A 969 -23.95 -45.46 40.12
N VAL A 970 -24.16 -44.73 39.02
CA VAL A 970 -24.34 -45.32 37.68
C VAL A 970 -23.13 -46.17 37.27
N LEU A 971 -21.91 -45.67 37.52
CA LEU A 971 -20.70 -46.42 37.20
C LEU A 971 -20.60 -47.72 38.01
N LYS A 972 -20.92 -47.70 39.32
CA LYS A 972 -20.90 -48.90 40.18
C LYS A 972 -21.91 -49.95 39.72
N ASP A 973 -23.15 -49.53 39.50
CA ASP A 973 -24.26 -50.45 39.21
C ASP A 973 -24.07 -51.16 37.86
N ILE A 974 -23.66 -50.42 36.82
CA ILE A 974 -23.50 -50.99 35.48
C ILE A 974 -22.19 -51.78 35.35
N SER A 975 -21.08 -51.29 35.93
CA SER A 975 -19.79 -52.00 35.85
C SER A 975 -19.69 -53.21 36.77
N GLY A 976 -20.47 -53.23 37.86
CA GLY A 976 -20.35 -54.22 38.93
C GLY A 976 -19.11 -54.04 39.81
N LYS A 977 -18.37 -52.93 39.65
CA LYS A 977 -17.19 -52.59 40.43
C LYS A 977 -17.58 -51.82 41.68
N THR A 978 -16.77 -51.93 42.73
CA THR A 978 -16.94 -51.16 43.98
C THR A 978 -15.69 -50.32 44.27
N THR A 979 -15.88 -49.21 44.98
CA THR A 979 -14.78 -48.35 45.44
C THR A 979 -15.20 -47.61 46.71
N THR A 980 -14.23 -47.37 47.59
CA THR A 980 -14.38 -46.53 48.79
C THR A 980 -13.97 -45.08 48.53
N ASN A 981 -13.35 -44.79 47.39
CA ASN A 981 -12.93 -43.45 47.03
C ASN A 981 -14.13 -42.61 46.62
N LYS A 982 -14.16 -41.34 47.06
CA LYS A 982 -15.11 -40.35 46.51
C LYS A 982 -14.70 -39.99 45.09
N LEU A 983 -15.68 -39.88 44.21
CA LEU A 983 -15.48 -39.37 42.86
C LEU A 983 -15.41 -37.84 42.91
N LYS A 984 -14.46 -37.25 42.17
CA LYS A 984 -14.38 -35.80 41.98
C LYS A 984 -14.68 -35.46 40.52
N ILE A 985 -15.54 -34.48 40.30
CA ILE A 985 -15.76 -33.88 38.98
C ILE A 985 -14.91 -32.61 38.85
N VAL A 986 -14.23 -32.43 37.72
CA VAL A 986 -13.42 -31.24 37.39
C VAL A 986 -13.76 -30.72 35.99
N GLY A 987 -13.48 -29.43 35.72
CA GLY A 987 -13.72 -28.81 34.41
C GLY A 987 -15.10 -28.17 34.22
N LEU A 988 -15.94 -28.17 35.26
CA LEU A 988 -17.28 -27.55 35.27
C LEU A 988 -17.37 -26.32 36.19
N GLY A 989 -16.25 -25.75 36.63
CA GLY A 989 -16.24 -24.54 37.45
C GLY A 989 -16.85 -23.32 36.74
N SER A 990 -17.18 -22.27 37.49
CA SER A 990 -17.75 -21.04 36.93
C SER A 990 -16.74 -20.25 36.08
N ASN A 991 -15.44 -20.39 36.36
CA ASN A 991 -14.35 -19.74 35.64
C ASN A 991 -13.62 -20.67 34.66
N ASP A 992 -14.10 -21.91 34.49
CA ASP A 992 -13.45 -22.86 33.59
C ASP A 992 -13.81 -22.50 32.13
N ASN A 993 -12.84 -22.58 31.23
CA ASN A 993 -13.03 -22.58 29.78
C ASN A 993 -12.81 -24.00 29.24
N PRO A 994 -13.85 -24.87 29.23
CA PRO A 994 -13.72 -26.27 28.85
C PRO A 994 -13.15 -26.48 27.44
N LYS A 995 -13.38 -25.53 26.53
CA LYS A 995 -12.92 -25.59 25.14
C LYS A 995 -11.40 -25.32 25.02
N ALA A 996 -10.82 -24.52 25.91
CA ALA A 996 -9.39 -24.22 25.90
C ALA A 996 -8.52 -25.42 26.32
N VAL A 997 -9.07 -26.34 27.13
CA VAL A 997 -8.33 -27.48 27.71
C VAL A 997 -7.72 -28.37 26.62
N THR A 998 -8.44 -28.61 25.53
CA THR A 998 -7.96 -29.38 24.36
C THR A 998 -6.72 -28.72 23.74
N CYS A 999 -6.77 -27.40 23.53
CA CYS A 999 -5.63 -26.64 22.99
C CYS A 999 -4.43 -26.62 23.94
N TYR A 1000 -4.66 -26.43 25.24
CA TYR A 1000 -3.62 -26.48 26.27
C TYR A 1000 -2.94 -27.86 26.31
N GLY A 1001 -3.74 -28.92 26.13
CA GLY A 1001 -3.29 -30.29 25.94
C GLY A 1001 -2.32 -30.46 24.79
N GLY A 1002 -2.69 -29.97 23.60
CA GLY A 1002 -1.83 -30.04 22.41
C GLY A 1002 -0.48 -29.33 22.59
N LEU A 1003 -0.44 -28.22 23.33
CA LEU A 1003 0.82 -27.51 23.64
C LEU A 1003 1.71 -28.31 24.60
N LYS A 1004 1.13 -29.14 25.48
CA LYS A 1004 1.86 -30.00 26.43
C LYS A 1004 2.26 -31.35 25.83
N ALA A 1005 1.51 -31.85 24.86
CA ALA A 1005 1.77 -33.14 24.21
C ALA A 1005 3.10 -33.17 23.43
N GLN A 1006 3.62 -32.02 23.00
CA GLN A 1006 4.89 -31.93 22.24
C GLN A 1006 6.12 -32.44 22.99
N GLU A 1007 6.07 -32.58 24.32
CA GLU A 1007 7.14 -33.19 25.13
C GLU A 1007 7.11 -34.73 25.14
N SER A 1008 6.05 -35.36 24.64
CA SER A 1008 5.84 -36.81 24.62
C SER A 1008 5.81 -37.36 23.19
N THR A 1009 6.42 -38.53 22.96
CA THR A 1009 6.29 -39.26 21.69
C THR A 1009 4.83 -39.55 21.40
N LEU A 1010 4.31 -38.97 20.31
CA LEU A 1010 2.93 -39.12 19.82
C LEU A 1010 2.74 -40.51 19.18
N ASP A 1011 2.82 -41.57 19.99
CA ASP A 1011 2.32 -42.89 19.58
C ASP A 1011 0.79 -42.85 19.49
N SER A 1012 0.18 -43.64 18.60
CA SER A 1012 -1.27 -43.73 18.53
C SER A 1012 -1.83 -44.36 19.80
N ASP A 1013 -2.68 -43.63 20.53
CA ASP A 1013 -3.35 -44.14 21.72
C ASP A 1013 -4.25 -45.34 21.39
N PRO A 1014 -4.33 -46.38 22.25
CA PRO A 1014 -5.22 -47.51 22.03
C PRO A 1014 -6.69 -47.06 21.95
N GLU A 1015 -7.43 -47.50 20.93
CA GLU A 1015 -8.86 -47.19 20.79
C GLU A 1015 -9.74 -48.30 21.38
N VAL A 1016 -10.93 -47.93 21.87
CA VAL A 1016 -11.99 -48.88 22.26
C VAL A 1016 -13.34 -48.41 21.73
N SER A 1017 -14.01 -49.26 20.94
CA SER A 1017 -15.33 -48.97 20.38
C SER A 1017 -16.28 -50.13 20.71
N LEU A 1018 -17.09 -49.98 21.76
CA LEU A 1018 -17.87 -51.09 22.33
C LEU A 1018 -19.26 -51.25 21.68
N ARG A 1019 -19.69 -52.49 21.42
CA ARG A 1019 -21.07 -52.78 20.97
C ARG A 1019 -22.10 -52.44 22.05
N SER A 1020 -23.37 -52.27 21.65
CA SER A 1020 -24.48 -51.91 22.55
C SER A 1020 -24.74 -52.92 23.67
N ASP A 1021 -24.47 -54.21 23.44
CA ASP A 1021 -24.61 -55.25 24.48
C ASP A 1021 -23.50 -55.18 25.55
N GLY A 1022 -22.38 -54.56 25.22
CA GLY A 1022 -21.19 -54.45 26.06
C GLY A 1022 -20.35 -55.73 26.14
N LEU A 1023 -20.54 -56.67 25.21
CA LEU A 1023 -19.88 -57.98 25.23
C LEU A 1023 -18.67 -58.09 24.30
N ALA A 1024 -18.59 -57.24 23.27
CA ALA A 1024 -17.46 -57.17 22.35
C ALA A 1024 -17.29 -55.75 21.78
N GLU A 1025 -16.14 -55.51 21.14
CA GLU A 1025 -15.94 -54.31 20.32
C GLU A 1025 -16.65 -54.42 18.99
N VAL A 1026 -16.92 -53.28 18.36
CA VAL A 1026 -17.48 -53.20 17.01
C VAL A 1026 -16.46 -53.73 16.00
N ASP A 1027 -16.95 -54.42 14.97
CA ASP A 1027 -16.10 -54.87 13.88
C ASP A 1027 -15.83 -53.69 12.92
N LYS A 1028 -14.66 -53.07 13.05
CA LYS A 1028 -14.27 -51.89 12.25
C LYS A 1028 -14.08 -52.19 10.77
N GLU A 1029 -14.03 -53.46 10.35
CA GLU A 1029 -13.96 -53.83 8.95
C GLU A 1029 -15.35 -53.97 8.31
N LYS A 1030 -16.40 -54.08 9.12
CA LYS A 1030 -17.78 -54.23 8.66
C LYS A 1030 -18.31 -52.91 8.09
N GLY A 1031 -18.91 -52.97 6.90
CA GLY A 1031 -19.57 -51.82 6.28
C GLY A 1031 -20.92 -51.49 6.93
N MET A 1032 -21.31 -50.21 6.94
CA MET A 1032 -22.62 -49.78 7.46
C MET A 1032 -23.79 -50.41 6.69
N GLU A 1033 -23.64 -50.62 5.38
CA GLU A 1033 -24.63 -51.30 4.54
C GLU A 1033 -24.82 -52.77 4.96
N GLU A 1034 -23.72 -53.44 5.33
CA GLU A 1034 -23.76 -54.81 5.84
C GLU A 1034 -24.45 -54.87 7.21
N VAL A 1035 -24.21 -53.87 8.07
CA VAL A 1035 -24.89 -53.73 9.37
C VAL A 1035 -26.39 -53.54 9.20
N LEU A 1036 -26.82 -52.75 8.20
CA LEU A 1036 -28.24 -52.51 7.91
C LEU A 1036 -29.00 -53.79 7.51
N HIS A 1037 -28.30 -54.80 7.00
CA HIS A 1037 -28.88 -56.08 6.61
C HIS A 1037 -28.64 -57.22 7.63
N ASP A 1038 -27.96 -56.94 8.74
CA ASP A 1038 -27.72 -57.92 9.81
C ASP A 1038 -28.76 -57.79 10.93
N GLU A 1039 -29.83 -58.58 10.80
CA GLU A 1039 -30.94 -58.57 11.76
C GLU A 1039 -30.51 -58.88 13.21
N ASN A 1040 -29.51 -59.75 13.39
CA ASN A 1040 -29.03 -60.07 14.74
C ASN A 1040 -28.30 -58.87 15.35
N TYR A 1041 -27.50 -58.17 14.55
CA TYR A 1041 -26.79 -56.97 14.99
C TYR A 1041 -27.77 -55.84 15.32
N LEU A 1042 -28.74 -55.59 14.46
CA LEU A 1042 -29.74 -54.55 14.69
C LEU A 1042 -30.60 -54.86 15.93
N GLN A 1043 -31.04 -56.10 16.11
CA GLN A 1043 -31.77 -56.50 17.31
C GLN A 1043 -30.91 -56.38 18.59
N MET A 1044 -29.63 -56.75 18.53
CA MET A 1044 -28.68 -56.55 19.64
C MET A 1044 -28.58 -55.07 20.05
N VAL A 1045 -28.56 -54.15 19.07
CA VAL A 1045 -28.55 -52.71 19.37
C VAL A 1045 -29.86 -52.27 20.03
N VAL A 1046 -31.01 -52.69 19.48
CA VAL A 1046 -32.34 -52.37 20.02
C VAL A 1046 -32.48 -52.86 21.46
N ASP A 1047 -32.08 -54.09 21.75
CA ASP A 1047 -32.15 -54.67 23.10
C ASP A 1047 -31.25 -53.91 24.07
N GLY A 1048 -30.03 -53.56 23.66
CA GLY A 1048 -29.13 -52.74 24.48
C GLY A 1048 -29.68 -51.35 24.81
N VAL A 1049 -30.38 -50.71 23.86
CA VAL A 1049 -31.05 -49.42 24.10
C VAL A 1049 -32.26 -49.57 25.03
N LYS A 1050 -33.06 -50.62 24.87
CA LYS A 1050 -34.18 -50.93 25.77
C LYS A 1050 -33.69 -51.19 27.20
N ASP A 1051 -32.59 -51.91 27.36
CA ASP A 1051 -31.97 -52.15 28.67
C ASP A 1051 -31.51 -50.84 29.32
N PHE A 1052 -30.95 -49.91 28.55
CA PHE A 1052 -30.59 -48.58 29.04
C PHE A 1052 -31.81 -47.80 29.54
N PHE A 1053 -32.87 -47.68 28.74
CA PHE A 1053 -34.05 -46.91 29.17
C PHE A 1053 -34.79 -47.57 30.33
N LYS A 1054 -34.85 -48.91 30.35
CA LYS A 1054 -35.34 -49.66 31.51
C LYS A 1054 -34.53 -49.30 32.76
N TYR A 1055 -33.21 -49.31 32.65
CA TYR A 1055 -32.34 -48.93 33.77
C TYR A 1055 -32.61 -47.49 34.24
N ALA A 1056 -32.57 -46.53 33.31
CA ALA A 1056 -32.66 -45.10 33.62
C ALA A 1056 -34.04 -44.69 34.17
N LEU A 1057 -35.14 -45.19 33.58
CA LEU A 1057 -36.50 -44.74 33.89
C LEU A 1057 -37.28 -45.65 34.85
N HIS A 1058 -36.84 -46.90 35.02
CA HIS A 1058 -37.50 -47.88 35.89
C HIS A 1058 -36.61 -48.40 37.01
N ASP A 1059 -35.42 -48.93 36.71
CA ASP A 1059 -34.58 -49.57 37.73
C ASP A 1059 -34.02 -48.56 38.73
N LEU A 1060 -33.52 -47.40 38.27
CA LEU A 1060 -33.05 -46.33 39.17
C LEU A 1060 -34.15 -45.88 40.16
N PRO A 1061 -35.38 -45.52 39.73
CA PRO A 1061 -36.46 -45.19 40.67
C PRO A 1061 -36.95 -46.36 41.52
N SER A 1062 -37.06 -47.57 40.95
CA SER A 1062 -37.78 -48.66 41.59
C SER A 1062 -36.89 -49.53 42.48
N ILE A 1063 -35.68 -49.85 41.99
CA ILE A 1063 -34.70 -50.73 42.64
C ILE A 1063 -33.79 -49.88 43.52
N HIS A 1064 -33.19 -48.82 42.98
CA HIS A 1064 -32.24 -47.97 43.69
C HIS A 1064 -32.91 -46.86 44.51
N LYS A 1065 -34.25 -46.77 44.46
CA LYS A 1065 -35.07 -45.75 45.17
C LYS A 1065 -34.61 -44.32 44.88
N TYR A 1066 -34.04 -44.09 43.69
CA TYR A 1066 -33.57 -42.78 43.29
C TYR A 1066 -34.74 -41.89 42.87
N ASN A 1067 -35.02 -40.85 43.66
CA ASN A 1067 -36.08 -39.90 43.34
C ASN A 1067 -35.51 -38.72 42.53
N TYR A 1068 -35.82 -38.69 41.23
CA TYR A 1068 -35.39 -37.61 40.32
C TYR A 1068 -35.94 -36.24 40.72
N ASP A 1069 -37.12 -36.18 41.34
CA ASP A 1069 -37.70 -34.94 41.86
C ASP A 1069 -36.84 -34.40 43.01
N ASP A 1070 -36.65 -35.19 44.07
CA ASP A 1070 -35.90 -34.76 45.25
C ASP A 1070 -34.43 -34.37 44.95
N HIS A 1071 -33.79 -35.02 43.97
CA HIS A 1071 -32.37 -34.79 43.69
C HIS A 1071 -32.14 -33.72 42.62
N PHE A 1072 -32.97 -33.67 41.57
CA PHE A 1072 -32.75 -32.80 40.41
C PHE A 1072 -33.95 -31.93 40.05
N GLY A 1073 -35.13 -32.11 40.65
CA GLY A 1073 -36.34 -31.34 40.36
C GLY A 1073 -36.94 -31.72 39.01
N VAL A 1074 -37.26 -33.00 38.80
CA VAL A 1074 -37.97 -33.49 37.61
C VAL A 1074 -39.45 -33.68 37.93
N THR A 1075 -40.32 -33.04 37.15
CA THR A 1075 -41.76 -33.17 37.39
C THR A 1075 -42.28 -34.61 37.16
N PRO A 1076 -43.27 -35.07 37.95
CA PRO A 1076 -43.88 -36.38 37.73
C PRO A 1076 -44.49 -36.54 36.33
N GLN A 1077 -44.95 -35.43 35.73
CA GLN A 1077 -45.51 -35.43 34.37
C GLN A 1077 -44.43 -35.70 33.33
N SER A 1078 -43.30 -35.00 33.38
CA SER A 1078 -42.17 -35.24 32.46
C SER A 1078 -41.62 -36.66 32.57
N LEU A 1079 -41.58 -37.24 33.77
CA LEU A 1079 -41.17 -38.63 33.95
C LEU A 1079 -42.19 -39.62 33.35
N ARG A 1080 -43.49 -39.31 33.36
CA ARG A 1080 -44.52 -40.10 32.66
C ARG A 1080 -44.36 -40.01 31.14
N ILE A 1081 -44.15 -38.80 30.61
CA ILE A 1081 -43.92 -38.56 29.18
C ILE A 1081 -42.67 -39.34 28.72
N ALA A 1082 -41.57 -39.24 29.46
CA ALA A 1082 -40.35 -39.98 29.16
C ALA A 1082 -40.60 -41.49 29.04
N ARG A 1083 -41.35 -42.07 29.98
CA ARG A 1083 -41.70 -43.50 29.96
C ARG A 1083 -42.61 -43.89 28.80
N SER A 1084 -43.51 -43.02 28.36
CA SER A 1084 -44.37 -43.31 27.19
C SER A 1084 -43.58 -43.30 25.89
N CYS A 1085 -42.67 -42.34 25.69
CA CYS A 1085 -41.91 -42.21 24.44
C CYS A 1085 -40.95 -43.39 24.20
N VAL A 1086 -40.42 -44.02 25.25
CA VAL A 1086 -39.56 -45.21 25.12
C VAL A 1086 -40.27 -46.40 24.46
N ASN A 1087 -41.60 -46.47 24.50
CA ASN A 1087 -42.36 -47.52 23.83
C ASN A 1087 -42.50 -47.29 22.31
N GLY A 1088 -41.91 -46.22 21.76
CA GLY A 1088 -41.85 -45.95 20.33
C GLY A 1088 -40.94 -46.90 19.54
N ASP A 1089 -40.79 -46.64 18.24
CA ASP A 1089 -40.08 -47.54 17.32
C ASP A 1089 -38.55 -47.33 17.33
N ILE A 1090 -37.91 -47.81 18.40
CA ILE A 1090 -36.44 -47.82 18.58
C ILE A 1090 -35.74 -48.43 17.35
N ARG A 1091 -36.36 -49.42 16.70
CA ARG A 1091 -35.81 -50.06 15.50
C ARG A 1091 -35.80 -49.10 14.31
N ALA A 1092 -36.90 -48.39 14.07
CA ALA A 1092 -36.96 -47.38 13.02
C ALA A 1092 -35.91 -46.28 13.21
N TYR A 1093 -35.66 -45.81 14.44
CA TYR A 1093 -34.60 -44.82 14.69
C TYR A 1093 -33.20 -45.33 14.36
N LEU A 1094 -32.92 -46.60 14.65
CA LEU A 1094 -31.65 -47.22 14.29
C LEU A 1094 -31.45 -47.27 12.77
N GLU A 1095 -32.43 -47.80 12.04
CA GLU A 1095 -32.38 -47.95 10.60
C GLU A 1095 -32.26 -46.61 9.89
N LYS A 1096 -33.01 -45.60 10.36
CA LYS A 1096 -32.94 -44.24 9.83
C LYS A 1096 -31.57 -43.61 10.07
N GLY A 1097 -31.01 -43.78 11.27
CA GLY A 1097 -29.66 -43.32 11.60
C GLY A 1097 -28.59 -43.94 10.70
N ILE A 1098 -28.64 -45.26 10.48
CA ILE A 1098 -27.71 -45.96 9.58
C ILE A 1098 -27.88 -45.47 8.13
N SER A 1099 -29.12 -45.26 7.68
CA SER A 1099 -29.42 -44.76 6.33
C SER A 1099 -28.86 -43.34 6.09
N LEU A 1100 -28.88 -42.47 7.09
CA LEU A 1100 -28.28 -41.13 6.99
C LEU A 1100 -26.77 -41.21 6.83
N HIS A 1101 -26.09 -42.05 7.62
CA HIS A 1101 -24.66 -42.32 7.48
C HIS A 1101 -24.30 -42.81 6.06
N LEU A 1102 -25.09 -43.72 5.51
CA LEU A 1102 -24.90 -44.23 4.13
C LEU A 1102 -25.17 -43.18 3.04
N THR A 1103 -25.99 -42.17 3.35
CA THR A 1103 -26.23 -41.03 2.45
C THR A 1103 -25.02 -40.08 2.45
N GLU A 1104 -24.33 -39.92 3.58
CA GLU A 1104 -23.08 -39.14 3.68
C GLU A 1104 -21.91 -39.85 2.98
N ASP A 1105 -21.75 -41.15 3.22
CA ASP A 1105 -20.72 -41.98 2.59
C ASP A 1105 -21.21 -43.43 2.45
N SER A 1106 -21.48 -43.84 1.20
CA SER A 1106 -22.00 -45.17 0.88
C SER A 1106 -21.03 -46.31 1.24
N GLU A 1107 -19.75 -46.00 1.46
CA GLU A 1107 -18.72 -46.97 1.85
C GLU A 1107 -18.30 -46.80 3.32
N GLU A 1108 -19.08 -46.08 4.15
CA GLU A 1108 -18.74 -45.88 5.57
C GLU A 1108 -18.63 -47.24 6.29
N LYS A 1109 -17.48 -47.42 6.97
CA LYS A 1109 -17.26 -48.57 7.86
C LYS A 1109 -17.75 -48.25 9.27
N LEU A 1110 -18.09 -49.31 10.00
CA LEU A 1110 -18.52 -49.23 11.40
C LEU A 1110 -17.36 -48.77 12.31
N SER A 1111 -17.18 -47.46 12.49
CA SER A 1111 -16.09 -46.89 13.30
C SER A 1111 -16.46 -46.68 14.79
N GLN A 1112 -17.75 -46.64 15.11
CA GLN A 1112 -18.28 -46.25 16.42
C GLN A 1112 -19.43 -47.15 16.88
N THR A 1113 -19.82 -47.01 18.16
CA THR A 1113 -20.98 -47.71 18.71
C THR A 1113 -22.30 -47.21 18.09
N MET A 1114 -23.21 -48.13 17.82
CA MET A 1114 -24.57 -47.82 17.35
C MET A 1114 -25.56 -47.54 18.48
N PHE A 1115 -25.13 -47.71 19.74
CA PHE A 1115 -25.94 -47.52 20.94
C PHE A 1115 -26.66 -46.17 21.00
N PHE A 1116 -26.02 -45.10 20.54
CA PHE A 1116 -26.56 -43.75 20.66
C PHE A 1116 -27.53 -43.36 19.56
N LEU A 1117 -27.53 -44.02 18.39
CA LEU A 1117 -28.39 -43.61 17.27
C LEU A 1117 -29.88 -43.62 17.66
N PRO A 1118 -30.43 -44.69 18.26
CA PRO A 1118 -31.85 -44.69 18.60
C PRO A 1118 -32.18 -43.77 19.79
N ILE A 1119 -31.22 -43.55 20.69
CA ILE A 1119 -31.38 -42.66 21.85
C ILE A 1119 -31.65 -41.23 21.39
N LYS A 1120 -31.00 -40.76 20.31
CA LYS A 1120 -31.26 -39.43 19.73
C LYS A 1120 -32.73 -39.23 19.39
N GLY A 1121 -33.33 -40.20 18.68
CA GLY A 1121 -34.75 -40.15 18.30
C GLY A 1121 -35.67 -40.12 19.52
N VAL A 1122 -35.40 -40.94 20.53
CA VAL A 1122 -36.20 -40.97 21.76
C VAL A 1122 -36.06 -39.65 22.54
N LEU A 1123 -34.88 -39.04 22.62
CA LEU A 1123 -34.72 -37.74 23.30
C LEU A 1123 -35.50 -36.62 22.58
N ASP A 1124 -35.49 -36.63 21.25
CA ASP A 1124 -36.28 -35.69 20.44
C ASP A 1124 -37.78 -35.85 20.70
N ASP A 1125 -38.30 -37.09 20.69
CA ASP A 1125 -39.70 -37.39 21.02
C ASP A 1125 -40.09 -36.88 22.41
N ILE A 1126 -39.24 -37.14 23.42
CA ILE A 1126 -39.50 -36.70 24.79
C ILE A 1126 -39.56 -35.18 24.85
N SER A 1127 -38.59 -34.49 24.24
CA SER A 1127 -38.57 -33.03 24.23
C SER A 1127 -39.79 -32.44 23.53
N THR A 1128 -40.21 -33.03 22.41
CA THR A 1128 -41.37 -32.59 21.62
C THR A 1128 -42.66 -32.79 22.42
N SER A 1129 -42.87 -33.98 23.00
CA SER A 1129 -44.06 -34.25 23.81
C SER A 1129 -44.14 -33.42 25.09
N ILE A 1130 -43.00 -33.05 25.70
CA ILE A 1130 -42.99 -32.10 26.82
C ILE A 1130 -43.42 -30.72 26.34
N ALA A 1131 -42.87 -30.23 25.23
CA ALA A 1131 -43.24 -28.92 24.68
C ALA A 1131 -44.74 -28.83 24.32
N GLU A 1132 -45.28 -29.87 23.66
CA GLU A 1132 -46.71 -29.98 23.36
C GLU A 1132 -47.56 -29.92 24.63
N SER A 1133 -47.19 -30.69 25.67
CA SER A 1133 -47.89 -30.71 26.95
C SER A 1133 -47.88 -29.36 27.67
N LEU A 1134 -46.83 -28.55 27.50
CA LEU A 1134 -46.74 -27.22 28.12
C LEU A 1134 -47.55 -26.17 27.35
N ASN A 1135 -47.60 -26.28 26.02
CA ASN A 1135 -48.36 -25.37 25.16
C ASN A 1135 -49.88 -25.58 25.28
N GLU A 1136 -50.36 -26.78 25.63
CA GLU A 1136 -51.78 -27.04 25.91
C GLU A 1136 -52.26 -26.41 27.23
N ILE A 1137 -51.34 -25.99 28.11
CA ILE A 1137 -51.63 -25.43 29.44
C ILE A 1137 -51.61 -23.88 29.44
N GLN A 1138 -50.97 -23.26 28.43
CA GLN A 1138 -50.97 -21.80 28.19
C GLN A 1138 -52.18 -21.38 27.36
#